data_AF-A0A7X7TB86-F1
#
_entry.id   AF-A0A7X7TB86-F1
#
_cell.length_a   1.000
_cell.length_b   1.000
_cell.length_c   1.000
_cell.angle_alpha   90.00
_cell.angle_beta   90.00
_cell.angle_gamma   90.00
#
_symmetry.space_group_name_H-M   'P 1'
#
loop_
_entity.id
_entity.type
_entity.pdbx_description
1 polymer ?
#
loop_
_entity_poly.entity_id
_entity_poly.type
_entity_poly.pdbx_seq_one_letter_code
_entity_poly.pdbx_strand_id
1 'polypeptide(L)'
;MSPLRFDCFHKCICCFRIPVWLFTVIVSSQAMAAIPETATATMEGSYRRQTHVSIREGRWFLNDHITYPGTKAEGLLMNVRMVNAVFEDRNRTDFNPEANTEEFLTHLSDYIAHGVRAFTICLQGGMPGYEGAVNSAFEPDGSLRESYLQRVRRVIEACDRLGAAVILGCYYQRQDQILRDEAAVKTGVIHIVNWIKASGFTNVLLEIANEFDHGGFDHRSIKTAEGIAELITLAKQTAPGLLVSASGLGHGRLQDKVAEASDFLLIHFNGTRIEDIPACITALKKYSKPIVCNEDEKIGAEGAKAAELCVTNGASWGFMHVEVNQYHPFVFQGAKDDPVVYAAIRRLTSAERTADERLRLIIETDAGGDPDDEQSLVRFLLYANEWDIEGIIANRPATRRPENKNPADTGLDIVRRLLDAYGQCYPNLVRHDSKYPTKEDLWQRTVAGYDDTDDAVKLIIAAVDKDDPRPVWYSDWGTDHGAAENNLKRALDRVRKERGAVGYARFKSKLRLSSYNKFGDHTTKIDPPFPIWVNTFQPELEGKRWYHRFSALTSRAGGFDLEQDVLTDHGPLGALYPTDTNPRAKEGDTMSFLYLIPTGMNDPEQPLWGSWAGRYGPREDMPDKPYYWANQSDTWNGMTGRDNVLARWATDLQNDFRARLNWCIKPGKEANHPPRVIVNGSEGKQILHITALPGQTVSLDADRSQDPDGDKLMYEWFVYRETGTYPGQVTLTNAASPSVALKIPDDASGKTIHVVLTIRDHGNPPLAAYRRIVIQVGGEASARDKADEYFPAPESQGGWRKLDKPEEIREIAGMDPIKLDALKAWLMQSDDRDFAAVVIRRGYIVLEVERGNSAKTDARRVASVSKAVCATVLAIASEQSQQGLTPRKMQFDDPAFDFIPWAQPLSDPRKAQVTVRQLFNHTSGLCPEANGSDNDGSWEYILGHTGDPRTEKLAFDPGTGCGYSTHALHHAALVCETVTGKPYDQFAIEALFKPLGIEHWWFQYFDGGETIGRHPTHGLGMPARDLARIAYCMLHGGRWGDRQVIPRWFVEETAVPTHTVTSPELRWRFNPQIFSHGWELPARLTGEEGRSGEGIPADARSKPGSGG
;
A
#
# COMPACT_ATOMS: atom_id res chain seq x y z
N MET A 1 -59.23 -14.58 4.33
CA MET A 1 -60.25 -14.49 3.26
C MET A 1 -59.54 -14.47 1.91
N SER A 2 -60.27 -14.82 0.86
CA SER A 2 -59.80 -15.14 -0.50
C SER A 2 -59.78 -13.90 -1.44
N PRO A 3 -59.41 -13.97 -2.74
CA PRO A 3 -58.16 -14.53 -3.31
C PRO A 3 -57.64 -13.82 -4.62
N LEU A 4 -56.53 -14.36 -5.17
CA LEU A 4 -56.22 -14.60 -6.62
C LEU A 4 -56.11 -13.48 -7.71
N ARG A 5 -55.04 -13.65 -8.50
CA ARG A 5 -54.83 -13.47 -9.97
C ARG A 5 -56.03 -13.14 -10.88
N PHE A 6 -55.81 -12.37 -11.96
CA PHE A 6 -55.58 -12.92 -13.33
C PHE A 6 -55.24 -11.85 -14.41
N ASP A 7 -54.77 -12.31 -15.57
CA ASP A 7 -54.27 -11.52 -16.71
C ASP A 7 -55.30 -11.20 -17.84
N CYS A 8 -54.95 -10.18 -18.65
CA CYS A 8 -54.99 -10.16 -20.13
C CYS A 8 -56.23 -9.77 -21.00
N PHE A 9 -55.88 -9.01 -22.06
CA PHE A 9 -56.29 -9.13 -23.50
C PHE A 9 -57.35 -8.21 -24.19
N HIS A 10 -57.03 -7.88 -25.47
CA HIS A 10 -57.79 -7.26 -26.60
C HIS A 10 -57.89 -5.70 -26.64
N LYS A 11 -57.57 -4.92 -27.71
CA LYS A 11 -57.74 -4.91 -29.22
C LYS A 11 -58.97 -4.08 -29.68
N CYS A 12 -59.01 -3.29 -30.78
CA CYS A 12 -58.05 -2.87 -31.84
C CYS A 12 -58.64 -1.68 -32.69
N ILE A 13 -58.09 -1.36 -33.90
CA ILE A 13 -58.65 -0.53 -35.04
C ILE A 13 -58.59 1.02 -34.86
N CYS A 14 -58.41 1.97 -35.83
CA CYS A 14 -57.90 2.13 -37.24
C CYS A 14 -57.92 3.67 -37.61
N CYS A 15 -57.62 4.31 -38.78
CA CYS A 15 -57.10 4.00 -40.16
C CYS A 15 -56.69 5.30 -40.95
N PHE A 16 -56.03 5.15 -42.13
CA PHE A 16 -55.97 6.07 -43.32
C PHE A 16 -55.26 7.47 -43.25
N ARG A 17 -54.74 8.13 -44.33
CA ARG A 17 -54.66 7.88 -45.82
C ARG A 17 -53.52 8.70 -46.53
N ILE A 18 -53.06 8.29 -47.74
CA ILE A 18 -52.16 9.04 -48.69
C ILE A 18 -52.48 8.69 -50.20
N PRO A 19 -52.31 9.62 -51.18
CA PRO A 19 -52.01 9.37 -52.61
C PRO A 19 -50.81 10.21 -53.17
N VAL A 20 -49.88 9.81 -54.07
CA VAL A 20 -49.88 9.20 -55.45
C VAL A 20 -49.91 10.23 -56.62
N TRP A 21 -49.06 10.24 -57.68
CA TRP A 21 -47.66 9.76 -57.97
C TRP A 21 -47.17 10.29 -59.39
N LEU A 22 -46.10 9.72 -60.00
CA LEU A 22 -45.56 9.83 -61.41
C LEU A 22 -44.56 10.96 -61.80
N PHE A 23 -43.68 10.86 -62.83
CA PHE A 23 -42.82 9.78 -63.39
C PHE A 23 -41.98 10.30 -64.61
N THR A 24 -40.70 9.90 -64.82
CA THR A 24 -39.95 9.77 -66.12
C THR A 24 -38.57 9.10 -65.88
N VAL A 25 -37.94 8.48 -66.90
CA VAL A 25 -36.75 7.58 -66.78
C VAL A 25 -35.69 7.84 -67.87
N ILE A 26 -34.39 7.83 -67.53
CA ILE A 26 -33.22 7.47 -68.40
C ILE A 26 -32.19 6.65 -67.57
N VAL A 27 -31.28 5.92 -68.23
CA VAL A 27 -30.48 4.77 -67.74
C VAL A 27 -28.97 5.06 -67.60
N SER A 28 -28.32 4.57 -66.54
CA SER A 28 -27.02 3.83 -66.62
C SER A 28 -26.44 3.33 -65.27
N SER A 29 -26.08 2.04 -65.23
CA SER A 29 -25.15 1.30 -64.35
C SER A 29 -24.43 1.98 -63.16
N GLN A 30 -24.60 1.44 -61.95
CA GLN A 30 -23.58 0.60 -61.26
C GLN A 30 -24.14 -0.10 -60.00
N ALA A 31 -23.45 -1.18 -59.56
CA ALA A 31 -23.53 -1.93 -58.29
C ALA A 31 -24.88 -2.02 -57.52
N MET A 32 -25.40 -3.24 -57.35
CA MET A 32 -26.55 -3.51 -56.46
C MET A 32 -26.14 -3.58 -54.98
N ALA A 33 -26.91 -2.94 -54.11
CA ALA A 33 -26.98 -3.25 -52.69
C ALA A 33 -28.34 -3.91 -52.37
N ALA A 34 -28.39 -4.81 -51.39
CA ALA A 34 -29.60 -5.53 -51.00
C ALA A 34 -29.82 -5.45 -49.47
N ILE A 35 -31.00 -4.97 -49.07
CA ILE A 35 -31.47 -4.74 -47.69
C ILE A 35 -33.02 -4.83 -47.75
N PRO A 36 -33.76 -5.28 -46.71
CA PRO A 36 -33.34 -5.84 -45.40
C PRO A 36 -33.86 -7.27 -45.13
N GLU A 37 -33.29 -7.91 -44.10
CA GLU A 37 -34.12 -8.66 -43.14
C GLU A 37 -33.54 -8.56 -41.72
N THR A 38 -34.43 -8.32 -40.73
CA THR A 38 -34.26 -8.35 -39.26
C THR A 38 -33.00 -7.78 -38.57
N ALA A 39 -33.23 -6.98 -37.52
CA ALA A 39 -32.19 -6.27 -36.78
C ALA A 39 -31.34 -7.14 -35.83
N THR A 40 -30.03 -6.96 -35.90
CA THR A 40 -29.09 -7.10 -34.77
C THR A 40 -28.34 -5.77 -34.60
N ALA A 41 -28.32 -5.20 -33.40
CA ALA A 41 -27.67 -3.91 -33.15
C ALA A 41 -26.16 -4.10 -32.91
N THR A 42 -25.33 -3.63 -33.84
CA THR A 42 -23.86 -3.67 -33.73
C THR A 42 -23.33 -2.55 -32.84
N MET A 43 -22.63 -2.92 -31.76
CA MET A 43 -21.81 -2.01 -30.95
C MET A 43 -20.37 -2.03 -31.45
N GLU A 44 -20.08 -1.33 -32.54
CA GLU A 44 -18.71 -1.16 -33.06
C GLU A 44 -18.20 0.27 -32.84
N GLY A 45 -17.43 0.47 -31.77
CA GLY A 45 -16.42 1.51 -31.71
C GLY A 45 -15.09 0.91 -32.13
N SER A 46 -14.51 1.34 -33.25
CA SER A 46 -13.28 0.73 -33.78
C SER A 46 -12.11 0.87 -32.80
N TYR A 47 -11.44 -0.24 -32.48
CA TYR A 47 -10.23 -0.26 -31.66
C TYR A 47 -9.16 0.69 -32.22
N ARG A 48 -8.72 1.64 -31.39
CA ARG A 48 -7.69 2.63 -31.71
C ARG A 48 -6.47 2.37 -30.85
N ARG A 49 -5.47 1.69 -31.43
CA ARG A 49 -4.15 1.42 -30.83
C ARG A 49 -3.55 2.65 -30.16
N GLN A 50 -2.96 2.45 -28.98
CA GLN A 50 -2.33 3.49 -28.16
C GLN A 50 -0.89 3.13 -27.76
N THR A 51 -0.52 1.85 -27.82
CA THR A 51 0.79 1.33 -27.41
C THR A 51 1.47 0.56 -28.54
N HIS A 52 2.71 0.92 -28.86
CA HIS A 52 3.60 0.18 -29.76
C HIS A 52 4.88 -0.27 -29.03
N VAL A 53 5.11 -1.58 -28.95
CA VAL A 53 6.37 -2.15 -28.42
C VAL A 53 7.40 -2.35 -29.54
N SER A 54 8.65 -1.96 -29.28
CA SER A 54 9.78 -2.22 -30.17
C SER A 54 11.09 -2.41 -29.41
N ILE A 55 12.10 -2.95 -30.09
CA ILE A 55 13.47 -3.14 -29.56
C ILE A 55 14.41 -2.26 -30.38
N ARG A 56 15.30 -1.51 -29.72
CA ARG A 56 16.38 -0.73 -30.36
C ARG A 56 17.65 -0.91 -29.54
N GLU A 57 18.75 -1.26 -30.20
CA GLU A 57 20.08 -1.43 -29.55
C GLU A 57 20.06 -2.37 -28.32
N GLY A 58 19.19 -3.40 -28.35
CA GLY A 58 19.02 -4.34 -27.25
C GLY A 58 18.17 -3.83 -26.07
N ARG A 59 17.54 -2.66 -26.19
CA ARG A 59 16.69 -2.02 -25.16
C ARG A 59 15.23 -1.94 -25.61
N TRP A 60 14.30 -1.95 -24.66
CA TRP A 60 12.86 -1.90 -24.90
C TRP A 60 12.33 -0.46 -25.03
N PHE A 61 11.39 -0.28 -25.96
CA PHE A 61 10.70 0.98 -26.22
C PHE A 61 9.19 0.75 -26.28
N LEU A 62 8.42 1.66 -25.68
CA LEU A 62 6.96 1.76 -25.77
C LEU A 62 6.60 3.14 -26.32
N ASN A 63 5.86 3.20 -27.42
CA ASN A 63 5.49 4.44 -28.12
C ASN A 63 6.70 5.33 -28.46
N ASP A 64 7.74 4.73 -29.02
CA ASP A 64 9.02 5.38 -29.37
C ASP A 64 9.82 5.96 -28.19
N HIS A 65 9.28 5.96 -26.97
CA HIS A 65 9.98 6.27 -25.73
C HIS A 65 10.65 5.03 -25.14
N ILE A 66 11.84 5.19 -24.56
CA ILE A 66 12.49 4.10 -23.83
C ILE A 66 11.70 3.78 -22.56
N THR A 67 11.66 2.50 -22.16
CA THR A 67 11.04 2.11 -20.89
C THR A 67 11.83 2.63 -19.69
N TYR A 68 11.12 3.10 -18.66
CA TYR A 68 11.68 3.54 -17.36
C TYR A 68 12.88 4.52 -17.44
N PRO A 69 12.76 5.66 -18.16
CA PRO A 69 13.85 6.62 -18.34
C PRO A 69 14.39 7.16 -17.02
N GLY A 70 15.72 7.19 -16.87
CA GLY A 70 16.40 7.70 -15.67
C GLY A 70 16.32 6.80 -14.43
N THR A 71 15.97 5.51 -14.59
CA THR A 71 15.79 4.56 -13.48
C THR A 71 16.76 3.39 -13.55
N LYS A 72 16.80 2.56 -12.49
CA LYS A 72 17.60 1.32 -12.47
C LYS A 72 17.15 0.31 -13.53
N ALA A 73 15.88 0.35 -13.93
CA ALA A 73 15.30 -0.54 -14.94
C ALA A 73 15.25 0.05 -16.37
N GLU A 74 15.96 1.15 -16.66
CA GLU A 74 15.86 1.82 -17.97
C GLU A 74 16.15 0.87 -19.16
N GLY A 75 15.22 0.80 -20.11
CA GLY A 75 15.31 -0.05 -21.29
C GLY A 75 15.00 -1.53 -21.04
N LEU A 76 14.56 -1.90 -19.83
CA LEU A 76 14.05 -3.24 -19.49
C LEU A 76 12.52 -3.29 -19.61
N LEU A 77 11.90 -4.46 -19.54
CA LEU A 77 10.44 -4.65 -19.65
C LEU A 77 9.94 -5.51 -18.48
N MET A 78 9.66 -4.88 -17.33
CA MET A 78 9.29 -5.62 -16.12
C MET A 78 7.92 -6.28 -16.30
N ASN A 79 7.87 -7.57 -16.04
CA ASN A 79 6.79 -8.46 -16.39
C ASN A 79 6.09 -9.03 -15.15
N VAL A 80 4.82 -9.41 -15.30
CA VAL A 80 4.15 -10.33 -14.36
C VAL A 80 3.47 -11.42 -15.17
N ARG A 81 3.65 -12.66 -14.76
CA ARG A 81 3.13 -13.82 -15.46
C ARG A 81 1.75 -14.20 -14.92
N MET A 82 0.76 -14.03 -15.79
CA MET A 82 -0.67 -14.14 -15.52
C MET A 82 -1.32 -15.14 -16.49
N VAL A 83 -0.67 -16.27 -16.75
CA VAL A 83 -1.07 -17.22 -17.82
C VAL A 83 -2.50 -17.74 -17.70
N ASN A 84 -3.05 -17.72 -16.47
CA ASN A 84 -4.41 -18.14 -16.17
C ASN A 84 -5.41 -16.99 -15.97
N ALA A 85 -5.05 -15.74 -16.28
CA ALA A 85 -6.00 -14.61 -16.29
C ALA A 85 -7.10 -14.76 -17.36
N VAL A 86 -6.84 -15.46 -18.45
CA VAL A 86 -7.82 -15.76 -19.52
C VAL A 86 -8.32 -17.22 -19.49
N PHE A 87 -8.00 -17.96 -18.42
CA PHE A 87 -8.29 -19.39 -18.27
C PHE A 87 -9.76 -19.74 -18.53
N GLU A 88 -9.99 -20.90 -19.14
CA GLU A 88 -11.23 -21.66 -19.04
C GLU A 88 -10.89 -23.15 -18.86
N ASP A 89 -11.81 -23.95 -18.33
CA ASP A 89 -11.71 -25.40 -18.41
C ASP A 89 -12.98 -25.94 -19.06
N ARG A 90 -12.87 -26.49 -20.27
CA ARG A 90 -14.02 -27.09 -20.98
C ARG A 90 -14.64 -28.27 -20.24
N ASN A 91 -13.95 -28.87 -19.27
CA ASN A 91 -14.47 -29.95 -18.42
C ASN A 91 -15.21 -29.44 -17.17
N ARG A 92 -15.20 -28.13 -16.86
CA ARG A 92 -15.81 -27.54 -15.67
C ARG A 92 -16.84 -26.46 -15.98
N THR A 93 -18.11 -26.76 -15.74
CA THR A 93 -19.23 -25.82 -15.89
C THR A 93 -19.43 -24.89 -14.69
N ASP A 94 -18.71 -25.11 -13.59
CA ASP A 94 -18.76 -24.32 -12.36
C ASP A 94 -17.76 -23.15 -12.34
N PHE A 95 -16.77 -23.15 -13.24
CA PHE A 95 -15.81 -22.06 -13.40
C PHE A 95 -16.32 -21.00 -14.38
N ASN A 96 -16.18 -19.71 -14.04
CA ASN A 96 -16.61 -18.59 -14.89
C ASN A 96 -15.40 -17.85 -15.49
N PRO A 97 -15.05 -18.09 -16.78
CA PRO A 97 -13.85 -17.53 -17.39
C PRO A 97 -13.95 -16.02 -17.69
N GLU A 98 -15.16 -15.48 -17.87
CA GLU A 98 -15.35 -14.03 -18.02
C GLU A 98 -15.11 -13.33 -16.68
N ALA A 99 -15.64 -13.86 -15.57
CA ALA A 99 -15.42 -13.27 -14.24
C ALA A 99 -13.94 -13.27 -13.84
N ASN A 100 -13.23 -14.37 -14.11
CA ASN A 100 -11.79 -14.48 -13.89
C ASN A 100 -10.99 -13.42 -14.69
N THR A 101 -11.38 -13.20 -15.94
CA THR A 101 -10.75 -12.17 -16.80
C THR A 101 -11.05 -10.76 -16.28
N GLU A 102 -12.27 -10.51 -15.81
CA GLU A 102 -12.67 -9.21 -15.24
C GLU A 102 -12.00 -8.89 -13.91
N GLU A 103 -11.69 -9.89 -13.07
CA GLU A 103 -10.93 -9.69 -11.83
C GLU A 103 -9.52 -9.18 -12.15
N PHE A 104 -8.79 -9.87 -13.03
CA PHE A 104 -7.48 -9.42 -13.51
C PHE A 104 -7.54 -8.03 -14.15
N LEU A 105 -8.54 -7.76 -15.00
CA LEU A 105 -8.74 -6.46 -15.64
C LEU A 105 -9.04 -5.34 -14.64
N THR A 106 -9.72 -5.63 -13.53
CA THR A 106 -10.00 -4.67 -12.46
C THR A 106 -8.71 -4.24 -11.75
N HIS A 107 -7.78 -5.17 -11.52
CA HIS A 107 -6.52 -4.91 -10.82
C HIS A 107 -5.34 -4.52 -11.73
N LEU A 108 -5.48 -4.68 -13.06
CA LEU A 108 -4.46 -4.36 -14.08
C LEU A 108 -3.76 -3.00 -13.87
N SER A 109 -4.52 -1.97 -13.48
CA SER A 109 -3.99 -0.62 -13.29
C SER A 109 -3.08 -0.45 -12.06
N ASP A 110 -3.21 -1.30 -11.04
CA ASP A 110 -2.38 -1.24 -9.82
C ASP A 110 -1.02 -1.90 -10.00
N TYR A 111 -0.96 -3.04 -10.71
CA TYR A 111 0.31 -3.62 -11.18
C TYR A 111 1.12 -2.60 -11.99
N ILE A 112 0.45 -1.87 -12.90
CA ILE A 112 1.07 -0.83 -13.74
C ILE A 112 1.52 0.38 -12.91
N ALA A 113 0.77 0.75 -11.85
CA ALA A 113 1.19 1.78 -10.89
C ALA A 113 2.42 1.37 -10.05
N HIS A 114 2.65 0.07 -9.89
CA HIS A 114 3.85 -0.50 -9.24
C HIS A 114 4.99 -0.83 -10.22
N GLY A 115 4.90 -0.34 -11.47
CA GLY A 115 6.01 -0.36 -12.42
C GLY A 115 5.96 -1.51 -13.44
N VAL A 116 4.96 -2.39 -13.41
CA VAL A 116 4.82 -3.44 -14.43
C VAL A 116 4.52 -2.81 -15.81
N ARG A 117 5.14 -3.31 -16.88
CA ARG A 117 4.89 -2.86 -18.26
C ARG A 117 4.72 -4.00 -19.28
N ALA A 118 4.88 -5.26 -18.86
CA ALA A 118 4.43 -6.42 -19.62
C ALA A 118 3.60 -7.37 -18.73
N PHE A 119 2.69 -8.10 -19.36
CA PHE A 119 1.98 -9.22 -18.75
C PHE A 119 2.07 -10.44 -19.66
N THR A 120 2.48 -11.59 -19.12
CA THR A 120 2.49 -12.85 -19.87
C THR A 120 1.14 -13.56 -19.70
N ILE A 121 0.40 -13.77 -20.78
CA ILE A 121 -0.85 -14.55 -20.81
C ILE A 121 -0.76 -15.63 -21.90
N CYS A 122 -1.46 -16.75 -21.75
CA CYS A 122 -1.36 -17.85 -22.72
C CYS A 122 -2.71 -18.28 -23.32
N LEU A 123 -2.64 -18.68 -24.59
CA LEU A 123 -3.72 -19.27 -25.38
C LEU A 123 -3.96 -20.73 -25.03
N GLN A 124 -2.92 -21.41 -24.56
CA GLN A 124 -3.02 -22.60 -23.73
C GLN A 124 -2.49 -22.22 -22.34
N GLY A 125 -3.37 -22.01 -21.37
CA GLY A 125 -2.94 -21.52 -20.05
C GLY A 125 -2.18 -22.57 -19.24
N GLY A 126 -1.56 -22.11 -18.16
CA GLY A 126 -0.67 -22.92 -17.33
C GLY A 126 -1.40 -23.94 -16.45
N MET A 127 -0.64 -24.92 -15.93
CA MET A 127 -1.14 -25.98 -15.06
C MET A 127 -1.88 -25.39 -13.83
N PRO A 128 -3.19 -25.65 -13.64
CA PRO A 128 -4.02 -24.92 -12.69
C PRO A 128 -4.03 -25.50 -11.27
N GLY A 129 -3.01 -26.28 -10.90
CA GLY A 129 -2.95 -27.03 -9.64
C GLY A 129 -3.67 -28.39 -9.68
N TYR A 130 -4.34 -28.73 -10.78
CA TYR A 130 -5.00 -30.02 -11.01
C TYR A 130 -4.82 -30.53 -12.43
N GLU A 131 -4.91 -31.85 -12.60
CA GLU A 131 -4.81 -32.53 -13.91
C GLU A 131 -6.15 -32.57 -14.64
N GLY A 132 -6.11 -32.73 -15.97
CA GLY A 132 -7.31 -32.96 -16.79
C GLY A 132 -8.11 -31.71 -17.15
N ALA A 133 -7.66 -30.51 -16.79
CA ALA A 133 -8.21 -29.26 -17.30
C ALA A 133 -7.97 -29.12 -18.81
N VAL A 134 -8.97 -28.61 -19.54
CA VAL A 134 -8.93 -28.39 -21.00
C VAL A 134 -9.04 -26.90 -21.28
N ASN A 135 -7.90 -26.22 -21.28
CA ASN A 135 -7.73 -24.78 -21.37
C ASN A 135 -6.95 -24.40 -22.64
N SER A 136 -7.65 -24.26 -23.77
CA SER A 136 -7.04 -23.99 -25.08
C SER A 136 -7.93 -23.14 -25.97
N ALA A 137 -7.36 -22.05 -26.52
CA ALA A 137 -7.94 -21.25 -27.59
C ALA A 137 -7.95 -21.97 -28.95
N PHE A 138 -7.21 -23.07 -29.09
CA PHE A 138 -7.14 -23.87 -30.31
C PHE A 138 -8.11 -25.07 -30.28
N GLU A 139 -8.73 -25.35 -31.41
CA GLU A 139 -9.38 -26.65 -31.72
C GLU A 139 -8.38 -27.64 -32.37
N PRO A 140 -8.71 -28.94 -32.51
CA PRO A 140 -7.74 -29.98 -32.89
C PRO A 140 -7.07 -29.87 -34.27
N ASP A 141 -7.58 -29.01 -35.16
CA ASP A 141 -6.97 -28.71 -36.47
C ASP A 141 -6.08 -27.45 -36.46
N GLY A 142 -5.95 -26.78 -35.31
CA GLY A 142 -5.23 -25.51 -35.17
C GLY A 142 -6.08 -24.27 -35.53
N SER A 143 -7.38 -24.41 -35.78
CA SER A 143 -8.29 -23.26 -35.84
C SER A 143 -8.49 -22.63 -34.44
N LEU A 144 -8.87 -21.35 -34.41
CA LEU A 144 -9.01 -20.57 -33.17
C LEU A 144 -10.47 -20.40 -32.73
N ARG A 145 -10.67 -20.37 -31.41
CA ARG A 145 -11.97 -20.27 -30.74
C ARG A 145 -12.28 -18.83 -30.37
N GLU A 146 -13.25 -18.24 -31.08
CA GLU A 146 -13.62 -16.83 -30.94
C GLU A 146 -13.93 -16.41 -29.49
N SER A 147 -14.66 -17.24 -28.72
CA SER A 147 -15.00 -16.94 -27.32
C SER A 147 -13.78 -16.82 -26.40
N TYR A 148 -12.70 -17.56 -26.67
CA TYR A 148 -11.44 -17.43 -25.93
C TYR A 148 -10.71 -16.16 -26.37
N LEU A 149 -10.64 -15.92 -27.69
CA LEU A 149 -9.99 -14.75 -28.27
C LEU A 149 -10.62 -13.42 -27.85
N GLN A 150 -11.93 -13.38 -27.58
CA GLN A 150 -12.59 -12.18 -27.06
C GLN A 150 -12.08 -11.81 -25.64
N ARG A 151 -11.82 -12.79 -24.76
CA ARG A 151 -11.19 -12.53 -23.45
C ARG A 151 -9.75 -12.05 -23.60
N VAL A 152 -8.98 -12.71 -24.45
CA VAL A 152 -7.58 -12.32 -24.77
C VAL A 152 -7.53 -10.91 -25.37
N ARG A 153 -8.47 -10.57 -26.25
CA ARG A 153 -8.64 -9.22 -26.82
C ARG A 153 -8.90 -8.19 -25.73
N ARG A 154 -9.83 -8.43 -24.80
CA ARG A 154 -10.11 -7.51 -23.68
C ARG A 154 -8.85 -7.18 -22.88
N VAL A 155 -8.01 -8.19 -22.60
CA VAL A 155 -6.71 -8.02 -21.91
C VAL A 155 -5.71 -7.22 -22.75
N ILE A 156 -5.49 -7.58 -24.02
CA ILE A 156 -4.55 -6.87 -24.91
C ILE A 156 -4.93 -5.40 -25.06
N GLU A 157 -6.21 -5.10 -25.27
CA GLU A 157 -6.69 -3.72 -25.40
C GLU A 157 -6.67 -2.95 -24.07
N ALA A 158 -6.81 -3.63 -22.93
CA ALA A 158 -6.67 -2.98 -21.62
C ALA A 158 -5.22 -2.63 -21.30
N CYS A 159 -4.28 -3.51 -21.66
CA CYS A 159 -2.85 -3.20 -21.61
C CYS A 159 -2.50 -2.05 -22.57
N ASP A 160 -3.03 -2.05 -23.79
CA ASP A 160 -2.83 -0.99 -24.79
C ASP A 160 -3.28 0.39 -24.26
N ARG A 161 -4.46 0.47 -23.65
CA ARG A 161 -5.02 1.67 -23.00
C ARG A 161 -4.25 2.14 -21.75
N LEU A 162 -3.36 1.32 -21.19
CA LEU A 162 -2.60 1.60 -19.97
C LEU A 162 -1.09 1.68 -20.20
N GLY A 163 -0.63 1.71 -21.45
CA GLY A 163 0.80 1.84 -21.78
C GLY A 163 1.61 0.57 -21.52
N ALA A 164 0.98 -0.61 -21.62
CA ALA A 164 1.60 -1.91 -21.34
C ALA A 164 1.53 -2.88 -22.52
N ALA A 165 2.52 -3.77 -22.58
CA ALA A 165 2.63 -4.85 -23.55
C ALA A 165 2.06 -6.17 -23.03
N VAL A 166 1.79 -7.10 -23.94
CA VAL A 166 1.39 -8.48 -23.63
C VAL A 166 2.39 -9.45 -24.28
N ILE A 167 2.96 -10.35 -23.49
CA ILE A 167 3.67 -11.52 -23.99
C ILE A 167 2.62 -12.63 -24.12
N LEU A 168 2.29 -13.00 -25.36
CA LEU A 168 1.22 -13.96 -25.66
C LEU A 168 1.81 -15.33 -25.97
N GLY A 169 1.71 -16.26 -25.03
CA GLY A 169 2.12 -17.65 -25.21
C GLY A 169 1.12 -18.45 -26.05
N CYS A 170 1.59 -19.19 -27.06
CA CYS A 170 0.75 -20.06 -27.87
C CYS A 170 0.54 -21.42 -27.20
N TYR A 171 1.62 -22.19 -27.00
CA TYR A 171 1.54 -23.59 -26.57
C TYR A 171 2.09 -23.82 -25.16
N TYR A 172 1.44 -24.74 -24.44
CA TYR A 172 1.78 -25.11 -23.08
C TYR A 172 1.66 -26.62 -22.90
N GLN A 173 2.63 -27.20 -22.18
CA GLN A 173 2.71 -28.64 -21.91
C GLN A 173 1.44 -29.18 -21.23
N ARG A 174 0.98 -30.37 -21.62
CA ARG A 174 -0.33 -30.97 -21.24
C ARG A 174 -1.57 -30.32 -21.87
N GLN A 175 -1.43 -29.31 -22.72
CA GLN A 175 -2.53 -28.76 -23.52
C GLN A 175 -2.32 -28.97 -25.03
N ASP A 176 -1.10 -29.26 -25.49
CA ASP A 176 -0.82 -29.49 -26.92
C ASP A 176 -1.47 -30.78 -27.45
N GLN A 177 -1.81 -31.73 -26.58
CA GLN A 177 -2.55 -32.96 -26.91
C GLN A 177 -3.98 -32.72 -27.42
N ILE A 178 -4.48 -31.48 -27.35
CA ILE A 178 -5.72 -31.07 -28.03
C ILE A 178 -5.51 -30.98 -29.54
N LEU A 179 -4.31 -30.62 -30.00
CA LEU A 179 -3.93 -30.58 -31.41
C LEU A 179 -3.73 -32.01 -31.93
N ARG A 180 -4.21 -32.29 -33.14
CA ARG A 180 -4.24 -33.64 -33.70
C ARG A 180 -2.88 -34.09 -34.25
N ASP A 181 -2.08 -33.16 -34.78
CA ASP A 181 -0.85 -33.44 -35.51
C ASP A 181 0.07 -32.19 -35.67
N GLU A 182 1.29 -32.43 -36.15
CA GLU A 182 2.30 -31.38 -36.43
C GLU A 182 1.82 -30.29 -37.43
N ALA A 183 0.83 -30.59 -38.28
CA ALA A 183 0.27 -29.61 -39.20
C ALA A 183 -0.77 -28.72 -38.48
N ALA A 184 -1.53 -29.25 -37.51
CA ALA A 184 -2.37 -28.45 -36.62
C ALA A 184 -1.53 -27.45 -35.78
N VAL A 185 -0.35 -27.87 -35.29
CA VAL A 185 0.60 -26.95 -34.62
C VAL A 185 1.04 -25.82 -35.55
N LYS A 186 1.53 -26.14 -36.75
CA LYS A 186 1.95 -25.12 -37.74
C LYS A 186 0.79 -24.21 -38.18
N THR A 187 -0.42 -24.75 -38.26
CA THR A 187 -1.66 -24.03 -38.59
C THR A 187 -2.07 -23.06 -37.48
N GLY A 188 -1.97 -23.47 -36.22
CA GLY A 188 -2.27 -22.61 -35.06
C GLY A 188 -1.37 -21.37 -35.00
N VAL A 189 -0.05 -21.52 -35.24
CA VAL A 189 0.89 -20.38 -35.32
C VAL A 189 0.49 -19.42 -36.45
N ILE A 190 0.14 -19.94 -37.63
CA ILE A 190 -0.32 -19.12 -38.76
C ILE A 190 -1.62 -18.37 -38.41
N HIS A 191 -2.58 -19.02 -37.76
CA HIS A 191 -3.85 -18.39 -37.39
C HIS A 191 -3.66 -17.29 -36.35
N ILE A 192 -2.90 -17.53 -35.26
CA ILE A 192 -2.74 -16.50 -34.22
C ILE A 192 -1.96 -15.29 -34.73
N VAL A 193 -0.91 -15.50 -35.53
CA VAL A 193 -0.13 -14.41 -36.12
C VAL A 193 -0.99 -13.58 -37.07
N ASN A 194 -1.86 -14.22 -37.86
CA ASN A 194 -2.83 -13.50 -38.70
C ASN A 194 -3.90 -12.77 -37.85
N TRP A 195 -4.36 -13.32 -36.73
CA TRP A 195 -5.32 -12.66 -35.84
C TRP A 195 -4.74 -11.41 -35.16
N ILE A 196 -3.49 -11.47 -34.65
CA ILE A 196 -2.78 -10.31 -34.08
C ILE A 196 -2.66 -9.21 -35.14
N LYS A 197 -2.21 -9.59 -36.35
CA LYS A 197 -2.02 -8.70 -37.51
C LYS A 197 -3.32 -8.07 -38.00
N ALA A 198 -4.40 -8.85 -38.10
CA ALA A 198 -5.72 -8.38 -38.52
C ALA A 198 -6.40 -7.49 -37.46
N SER A 199 -6.17 -7.77 -36.18
CA SER A 199 -6.64 -6.92 -35.07
C SER A 199 -5.86 -5.61 -34.93
N GLY A 200 -4.72 -5.47 -35.60
CA GLY A 200 -3.88 -4.27 -35.58
C GLY A 200 -3.16 -4.03 -34.25
N PHE A 201 -2.95 -5.07 -33.43
CA PHE A 201 -2.28 -4.95 -32.15
C PHE A 201 -0.78 -4.65 -32.35
N THR A 202 -0.30 -3.58 -31.70
CA THR A 202 1.10 -3.14 -31.75
C THR A 202 1.85 -3.30 -30.43
N ASN A 203 1.17 -3.75 -29.38
CA ASN A 203 1.68 -3.98 -28.03
C ASN A 203 1.86 -5.48 -27.68
N VAL A 204 1.73 -6.39 -28.66
CA VAL A 204 1.83 -7.84 -28.45
C VAL A 204 3.18 -8.37 -28.92
N LEU A 205 3.79 -9.21 -28.08
CA LEU A 205 4.94 -10.06 -28.40
C LEU A 205 4.46 -11.52 -28.39
N LEU A 206 5.04 -12.37 -29.23
CA LEU A 206 4.62 -13.77 -29.34
C LEU A 206 5.64 -14.72 -28.69
N GLU A 207 5.15 -15.59 -27.81
CA GLU A 207 5.89 -16.75 -27.31
C GLU A 207 5.32 -18.01 -27.98
N ILE A 208 6.14 -18.76 -28.71
CA ILE A 208 5.69 -19.96 -29.44
C ILE A 208 5.33 -21.08 -28.44
N ALA A 209 6.20 -21.37 -27.48
CA ALA A 209 5.96 -22.39 -26.47
C ALA A 209 6.60 -22.00 -25.14
N ASN A 210 5.87 -22.24 -24.04
CA ASN A 210 6.35 -22.10 -22.68
C ASN A 210 7.19 -23.33 -22.29
N GLU A 211 8.45 -23.15 -21.92
CA GLU A 211 9.41 -24.22 -21.57
C GLU A 211 9.46 -25.34 -22.62
N PHE A 212 9.84 -25.01 -23.85
CA PHE A 212 9.63 -25.88 -25.01
C PHE A 212 10.22 -27.30 -24.87
N ASP A 213 11.36 -27.47 -24.20
CA ASP A 213 12.01 -28.77 -23.97
C ASP A 213 11.43 -29.57 -22.78
N HIS A 214 10.32 -29.12 -22.20
CA HIS A 214 9.61 -29.84 -21.14
C HIS A 214 9.07 -31.21 -21.57
N GLY A 215 9.14 -32.19 -20.67
CA GLY A 215 8.78 -33.58 -20.93
C GLY A 215 7.32 -33.83 -21.34
N GLY A 216 6.41 -32.92 -20.97
CA GLY A 216 4.95 -33.02 -21.16
C GLY A 216 4.38 -32.44 -22.47
N PHE A 217 5.22 -32.11 -23.45
CA PHE A 217 4.77 -31.88 -24.84
C PHE A 217 4.72 -33.20 -25.62
N ASP A 218 3.73 -33.41 -26.49
CA ASP A 218 3.68 -34.59 -27.38
C ASP A 218 4.29 -34.27 -28.75
N HIS A 219 4.04 -33.07 -29.28
CA HIS A 219 4.44 -32.68 -30.64
C HIS A 219 5.92 -32.29 -30.75
N ARG A 220 6.62 -32.85 -31.73
CA ARG A 220 8.07 -32.64 -31.93
C ARG A 220 8.40 -31.21 -32.35
N SER A 221 7.53 -30.54 -33.12
CA SER A 221 7.76 -29.16 -33.55
C SER A 221 7.82 -28.15 -32.40
N ILE A 222 7.19 -28.43 -31.26
CA ILE A 222 7.26 -27.60 -30.04
C ILE A 222 8.15 -28.19 -28.95
N LYS A 223 8.63 -29.43 -29.10
CA LYS A 223 9.54 -30.11 -28.15
C LYS A 223 11.04 -30.06 -28.51
N THR A 224 11.41 -29.40 -29.62
CA THR A 224 12.78 -29.41 -30.14
C THR A 224 13.24 -28.03 -30.60
N ALA A 225 14.53 -27.72 -30.42
CA ALA A 225 15.11 -26.44 -30.86
C ALA A 225 15.04 -26.26 -32.38
N GLU A 226 15.12 -27.34 -33.15
CA GLU A 226 14.80 -27.40 -34.58
C GLU A 226 13.39 -26.86 -34.87
N GLY A 227 12.38 -27.48 -34.24
CA GLY A 227 10.98 -27.16 -34.48
C GLY A 227 10.60 -25.75 -34.03
N ILE A 228 11.09 -25.33 -32.86
CA ILE A 228 10.86 -23.98 -32.34
C ILE A 228 11.50 -22.92 -33.26
N ALA A 229 12.72 -23.15 -33.76
CA ALA A 229 13.32 -22.24 -34.73
C ALA A 229 12.54 -22.20 -36.06
N GLU A 230 11.98 -23.32 -36.53
CA GLU A 230 11.05 -23.34 -37.69
C GLU A 230 9.76 -22.54 -37.41
N LEU A 231 9.15 -22.69 -36.23
CA LEU A 231 7.90 -22.01 -35.86
C LEU A 231 8.09 -20.51 -35.64
N ILE A 232 9.19 -20.09 -35.01
CA ILE A 232 9.60 -18.68 -34.91
C ILE A 232 9.78 -18.07 -36.32
N THR A 233 10.44 -18.81 -37.22
CA THR A 233 10.62 -18.38 -38.61
C THR A 233 9.29 -18.26 -39.36
N LEU A 234 8.38 -19.23 -39.19
CA LEU A 234 7.05 -19.24 -39.79
C LEU A 234 6.19 -18.06 -39.32
N ALA A 235 6.23 -17.74 -38.02
CA ALA A 235 5.54 -16.58 -37.47
C ALA A 235 6.06 -15.27 -38.08
N LYS A 236 7.39 -15.09 -38.14
CA LYS A 236 8.04 -13.89 -38.69
C LYS A 236 7.84 -13.74 -40.20
N GLN A 237 7.68 -14.84 -40.94
CA GLN A 237 7.26 -14.82 -42.34
C GLN A 237 5.78 -14.42 -42.51
N THR A 238 4.92 -14.82 -41.58
CA THR A 238 3.47 -14.53 -41.63
C THR A 238 3.15 -13.08 -41.24
N ALA A 239 3.85 -12.53 -40.25
CA ALA A 239 3.80 -11.11 -39.88
C ALA A 239 5.21 -10.53 -39.69
N PRO A 240 5.87 -10.06 -40.77
CA PRO A 240 7.12 -9.32 -40.67
C PRO A 240 6.95 -8.08 -39.78
N GLY A 241 7.73 -8.01 -38.69
CA GLY A 241 7.65 -6.95 -37.69
C GLY A 241 6.97 -7.35 -36.37
N LEU A 242 6.32 -8.51 -36.28
CA LEU A 242 5.95 -9.10 -34.99
C LEU A 242 7.22 -9.62 -34.28
N LEU A 243 7.38 -9.30 -33.00
CA LEU A 243 8.48 -9.81 -32.16
C LEU A 243 8.13 -11.21 -31.67
N VAL A 244 9.00 -12.21 -31.93
CA VAL A 244 8.72 -13.62 -31.60
C VAL A 244 9.86 -14.26 -30.81
N SER A 245 9.51 -15.10 -29.83
CA SER A 245 10.46 -15.91 -29.03
C SER A 245 9.83 -17.24 -28.54
N ALA A 246 10.56 -17.96 -27.69
CA ALA A 246 10.12 -19.13 -26.92
C ALA A 246 11.00 -19.24 -25.66
N SER A 247 10.45 -19.75 -24.54
CA SER A 247 11.19 -19.89 -23.28
C SER A 247 11.81 -21.28 -23.10
N GLY A 248 12.98 -21.30 -22.44
CA GLY A 248 13.59 -22.50 -21.89
C GLY A 248 13.28 -22.68 -20.40
N LEU A 249 13.43 -23.91 -19.91
CA LEU A 249 13.14 -24.35 -18.54
C LEU A 249 13.73 -23.44 -17.43
N GLY A 250 13.12 -23.51 -16.23
CA GLY A 250 13.43 -22.82 -14.95
C GLY A 250 14.89 -22.77 -14.43
N HIS A 251 15.85 -23.26 -15.20
CA HIS A 251 17.30 -23.25 -14.95
C HIS A 251 18.07 -22.05 -15.57
N GLY A 252 17.38 -21.02 -16.07
CA GLY A 252 18.00 -19.78 -16.52
C GLY A 252 18.80 -19.84 -17.83
N ARG A 253 18.56 -20.84 -18.68
CA ARG A 253 19.30 -21.10 -19.92
C ARG A 253 18.35 -21.28 -21.10
N LEU A 254 18.83 -20.93 -22.30
CA LEU A 254 18.12 -21.11 -23.57
C LEU A 254 19.05 -21.79 -24.58
N GLN A 255 18.54 -22.75 -25.36
CA GLN A 255 19.34 -23.46 -26.35
C GLN A 255 19.76 -22.53 -27.51
N ASP A 256 21.02 -22.61 -27.94
CA ASP A 256 21.64 -21.64 -28.83
C ASP A 256 20.83 -21.35 -30.11
N LYS A 257 20.32 -22.40 -30.76
CA LYS A 257 19.51 -22.32 -31.98
C LYS A 257 18.16 -21.59 -31.81
N VAL A 258 17.56 -21.63 -30.63
CA VAL A 258 16.34 -20.87 -30.30
C VAL A 258 16.71 -19.41 -30.02
N ALA A 259 17.77 -19.19 -29.23
CA ALA A 259 18.29 -17.86 -28.93
C ALA A 259 18.75 -17.10 -30.20
N GLU A 260 19.23 -17.80 -31.23
CA GLU A 260 19.55 -17.26 -32.56
C GLU A 260 18.28 -16.84 -33.35
N ALA A 261 17.21 -17.64 -33.31
CA ALA A 261 15.98 -17.40 -34.07
C ALA A 261 15.08 -16.28 -33.49
N SER A 262 14.96 -16.22 -32.16
CA SER A 262 14.09 -15.26 -31.45
C SER A 262 14.53 -13.80 -31.63
N ASP A 263 13.62 -12.84 -31.49
CA ASP A 263 13.95 -11.40 -31.46
C ASP A 263 14.42 -10.90 -30.08
N PHE A 264 13.97 -11.58 -29.03
CA PHE A 264 14.29 -11.34 -27.62
C PHE A 264 14.44 -12.68 -26.89
N LEU A 265 15.14 -12.74 -25.77
CA LEU A 265 15.41 -14.00 -25.06
C LEU A 265 14.46 -14.15 -23.87
N LEU A 266 13.69 -15.24 -23.85
CA LEU A 266 12.87 -15.66 -22.70
C LEU A 266 13.57 -16.80 -21.95
N ILE A 267 13.66 -16.66 -20.63
CA ILE A 267 14.20 -17.66 -19.70
C ILE A 267 13.34 -17.72 -18.45
N HIS A 268 13.32 -18.86 -17.76
CA HIS A 268 12.65 -19.02 -16.47
C HIS A 268 13.69 -19.22 -15.35
N PHE A 269 13.39 -18.77 -14.13
CA PHE A 269 14.29 -18.86 -12.97
C PHE A 269 13.75 -19.66 -11.78
N ASN A 270 12.56 -20.27 -11.86
CA ASN A 270 11.95 -21.08 -10.79
C ASN A 270 12.96 -21.93 -10.00
N GLY A 271 13.60 -22.90 -10.67
CA GLY A 271 14.63 -23.78 -10.11
C GLY A 271 16.06 -23.22 -10.09
N THR A 272 16.25 -21.92 -10.34
CA THR A 272 17.55 -21.24 -10.30
C THR A 272 17.75 -20.53 -8.97
N ARG A 273 18.89 -20.77 -8.31
CA ARG A 273 19.23 -20.13 -7.03
C ARG A 273 19.58 -18.65 -7.24
N ILE A 274 19.32 -17.81 -6.23
CA ILE A 274 19.55 -16.36 -6.30
C ILE A 274 21.00 -16.01 -6.68
N GLU A 275 21.98 -16.72 -6.14
CA GLU A 275 23.40 -16.49 -6.40
C GLU A 275 23.83 -16.82 -7.84
N ASP A 276 23.06 -17.66 -8.56
CA ASP A 276 23.36 -18.08 -9.94
C ASP A 276 22.75 -17.14 -10.99
N ILE A 277 21.75 -16.32 -10.63
CA ILE A 277 21.04 -15.40 -11.54
C ILE A 277 22.00 -14.50 -12.35
N PRO A 278 22.99 -13.80 -11.75
CA PRO A 278 23.93 -12.96 -12.49
C PRO A 278 24.77 -13.71 -13.52
N ALA A 279 25.14 -14.96 -13.22
CA ALA A 279 25.93 -15.81 -14.11
C ALA A 279 25.10 -16.28 -15.32
N CYS A 280 23.84 -16.69 -15.07
CA CYS A 280 22.92 -17.09 -16.14
C CYS A 280 22.63 -15.94 -17.12
N ILE A 281 22.34 -14.73 -16.59
CA ILE A 281 22.14 -13.53 -17.41
C ILE A 281 23.40 -13.21 -18.23
N THR A 282 24.58 -13.29 -17.60
CA THR A 282 25.86 -12.99 -18.27
C THR A 282 26.16 -13.96 -19.41
N ALA A 283 25.84 -15.25 -19.26
CA ALA A 283 26.03 -16.25 -20.31
C ALA A 283 25.19 -16.01 -21.58
N LEU A 284 24.06 -15.31 -21.46
CA LEU A 284 23.14 -15.01 -22.57
C LEU A 284 23.47 -13.72 -23.31
N LYS A 285 24.30 -12.83 -22.75
CA LYS A 285 24.72 -11.57 -23.40
C LYS A 285 25.46 -11.78 -24.73
N LYS A 286 25.98 -12.99 -25.00
CA LYS A 286 26.60 -13.37 -26.28
C LYS A 286 25.69 -13.17 -27.52
N TYR A 287 24.38 -13.05 -27.33
CA TYR A 287 23.42 -12.87 -28.43
C TYR A 287 23.07 -11.42 -28.77
N SER A 288 23.47 -10.44 -27.93
CA SER A 288 23.14 -9.01 -28.12
C SER A 288 21.64 -8.71 -28.29
N LYS A 289 20.77 -9.50 -27.62
CA LYS A 289 19.31 -9.36 -27.59
C LYS A 289 18.83 -9.05 -26.17
N PRO A 290 17.70 -8.34 -25.98
CA PRO A 290 17.16 -8.11 -24.65
C PRO A 290 16.77 -9.43 -23.97
N ILE A 291 17.03 -9.51 -22.66
CA ILE A 291 16.68 -10.67 -21.83
C ILE A 291 15.47 -10.31 -20.98
N VAL A 292 14.50 -11.22 -20.95
CA VAL A 292 13.34 -11.20 -20.05
C VAL A 292 13.30 -12.54 -19.33
N CYS A 293 13.44 -12.52 -18.01
CA CYS A 293 12.92 -13.64 -17.23
C CYS A 293 11.39 -13.58 -17.35
N ASN A 294 10.80 -14.60 -17.97
CA ASN A 294 9.35 -14.67 -18.19
C ASN A 294 8.62 -15.09 -16.90
N GLU A 295 9.30 -15.92 -16.08
CA GLU A 295 8.73 -16.69 -14.98
C GLU A 295 9.77 -16.94 -13.89
N ASP A 296 9.50 -16.44 -12.68
CA ASP A 296 10.24 -16.75 -11.46
C ASP A 296 9.27 -16.79 -10.27
N GLU A 297 9.18 -17.94 -9.60
CA GLU A 297 8.24 -18.22 -8.51
C GLU A 297 8.65 -17.67 -7.13
N LYS A 298 9.77 -16.94 -7.05
CA LYS A 298 10.32 -16.41 -5.79
C LYS A 298 9.47 -15.24 -5.27
N ILE A 299 9.01 -15.38 -4.03
CA ILE A 299 8.14 -14.41 -3.33
C ILE A 299 8.90 -13.62 -2.25
N GLY A 300 8.26 -12.59 -1.71
CA GLY A 300 8.72 -11.80 -0.58
C GLY A 300 10.07 -11.13 -0.78
N ALA A 301 10.92 -11.22 0.25
CA ALA A 301 12.29 -10.72 0.20
C ALA A 301 13.17 -11.46 -0.83
N GLU A 302 12.85 -12.72 -1.14
CA GLU A 302 13.58 -13.51 -2.13
C GLU A 302 13.27 -13.00 -3.55
N GLY A 303 11.98 -12.90 -3.91
CA GLY A 303 11.54 -12.30 -5.18
C GLY A 303 12.03 -10.87 -5.37
N ALA A 304 11.93 -10.04 -4.33
CA ALA A 304 12.46 -8.68 -4.33
C ALA A 304 13.97 -8.62 -4.61
N LYS A 305 14.74 -9.65 -4.20
CA LYS A 305 16.17 -9.74 -4.47
C LYS A 305 16.48 -10.33 -5.85
N ALA A 306 15.70 -11.30 -6.33
CA ALA A 306 15.78 -11.81 -7.69
C ALA A 306 15.52 -10.71 -8.73
N ALA A 307 14.49 -9.89 -8.51
CA ALA A 307 14.19 -8.70 -9.32
C ALA A 307 15.38 -7.72 -9.40
N GLU A 308 15.98 -7.40 -8.25
CA GLU A 308 17.14 -6.49 -8.17
C GLU A 308 18.37 -7.07 -8.88
N LEU A 309 18.66 -8.37 -8.73
CA LEU A 309 19.77 -9.03 -9.42
C LEU A 309 19.56 -9.09 -10.94
N CYS A 310 18.33 -9.29 -11.40
CA CYS A 310 18.02 -9.24 -12.83
C CYS A 310 18.27 -7.83 -13.39
N VAL A 311 17.64 -6.82 -12.79
CA VAL A 311 17.73 -5.43 -13.23
C VAL A 311 19.18 -4.93 -13.22
N THR A 312 19.92 -5.15 -12.13
CA THR A 312 21.34 -4.73 -12.02
C THR A 312 22.28 -5.47 -12.99
N ASN A 313 21.87 -6.63 -13.53
CA ASN A 313 22.61 -7.34 -14.56
C ASN A 313 22.10 -7.07 -15.99
N GLY A 314 21.09 -6.21 -16.17
CA GLY A 314 20.55 -5.84 -17.48
C GLY A 314 19.57 -6.86 -18.07
N ALA A 315 18.83 -7.59 -17.23
CA ALA A 315 17.72 -8.44 -17.63
C ALA A 315 16.42 -7.97 -16.98
N SER A 316 15.32 -8.03 -17.73
CA SER A 316 13.99 -7.79 -17.19
C SER A 316 13.57 -8.98 -16.34
N TRP A 317 12.77 -8.77 -15.29
CA TRP A 317 12.26 -9.84 -14.42
C TRP A 317 10.75 -10.02 -14.52
N GLY A 318 10.28 -11.25 -14.36
CA GLY A 318 8.90 -11.67 -14.55
C GLY A 318 8.39 -12.46 -13.36
N PHE A 319 7.58 -11.82 -12.52
CA PHE A 319 7.08 -12.43 -11.29
C PHE A 319 5.94 -13.41 -11.58
N MET A 320 5.95 -14.56 -10.91
CA MET A 320 4.81 -15.47 -10.82
C MET A 320 4.54 -15.79 -9.34
N HIS A 321 3.32 -15.61 -8.85
CA HIS A 321 2.95 -16.04 -7.50
C HIS A 321 2.14 -17.33 -7.60
N VAL A 322 2.82 -18.48 -7.52
CA VAL A 322 2.22 -19.79 -7.85
C VAL A 322 0.90 -20.05 -7.13
N GLU A 323 0.85 -19.81 -5.82
CA GLU A 323 -0.32 -20.03 -4.97
C GLU A 323 -1.47 -19.03 -5.18
N VAL A 324 -1.31 -18.02 -6.05
CA VAL A 324 -2.26 -16.91 -6.26
C VAL A 324 -2.69 -16.79 -7.72
N ASN A 325 -1.74 -16.76 -8.68
CA ASN A 325 -2.04 -16.50 -10.10
C ASN A 325 -1.72 -17.66 -11.06
N GLN A 326 -1.17 -18.78 -10.56
CA GLN A 326 -0.93 -20.01 -11.35
C GLN A 326 -1.90 -21.14 -11.01
N TYR A 327 -2.23 -21.36 -9.73
CA TYR A 327 -3.14 -22.43 -9.29
C TYR A 327 -4.57 -21.93 -9.00
N HIS A 328 -5.56 -22.80 -9.17
CA HIS A 328 -6.97 -22.49 -8.94
C HIS A 328 -7.34 -22.63 -7.45
N PRO A 329 -8.10 -21.69 -6.85
CA PRO A 329 -8.71 -20.52 -7.48
C PRO A 329 -7.68 -19.43 -7.78
N PHE A 330 -7.67 -18.92 -9.01
CA PHE A 330 -6.81 -17.80 -9.39
C PHE A 330 -7.37 -16.52 -8.78
N VAL A 331 -6.48 -15.66 -8.30
CA VAL A 331 -6.79 -14.42 -7.59
C VAL A 331 -5.87 -13.32 -8.12
N PHE A 332 -6.39 -12.12 -8.34
CA PHE A 332 -5.65 -11.00 -8.90
C PHE A 332 -5.94 -9.70 -8.13
N GLN A 333 -5.07 -9.32 -7.19
CA GLN A 333 -5.29 -8.20 -6.27
C GLN A 333 -4.35 -7.00 -6.47
N GLY A 334 -3.56 -6.99 -7.53
CA GLY A 334 -2.59 -5.93 -7.81
C GLY A 334 -1.31 -6.12 -7.01
N ALA A 335 -0.78 -5.03 -6.45
CA ALA A 335 0.40 -5.08 -5.60
C ALA A 335 0.20 -5.85 -4.29
N LYS A 336 -1.03 -6.26 -3.97
CA LYS A 336 -1.36 -7.12 -2.83
C LYS A 336 -0.98 -8.58 -3.02
N ASP A 337 -0.80 -9.07 -4.26
CA ASP A 337 -0.37 -10.46 -4.48
C ASP A 337 1.01 -10.70 -3.83
N ASP A 338 1.88 -9.68 -3.82
CA ASP A 338 3.11 -9.65 -3.02
C ASP A 338 3.60 -8.21 -2.76
N PRO A 339 3.24 -7.60 -1.62
CA PRO A 339 3.61 -6.21 -1.32
C PRO A 339 5.13 -5.94 -1.28
N VAL A 340 5.96 -6.96 -1.03
CA VAL A 340 7.42 -6.81 -0.94
C VAL A 340 8.04 -6.81 -2.34
N VAL A 341 7.61 -7.74 -3.20
CA VAL A 341 8.02 -7.82 -4.60
C VAL A 341 7.55 -6.59 -5.37
N TYR A 342 6.29 -6.18 -5.25
CA TYR A 342 5.80 -5.00 -5.98
C TYR A 342 6.39 -3.68 -5.47
N ALA A 343 6.73 -3.57 -4.17
CA ALA A 343 7.54 -2.46 -3.67
C ALA A 343 8.96 -2.46 -4.26
N ALA A 344 9.57 -3.64 -4.49
CA ALA A 344 10.88 -3.76 -5.11
C ALA A 344 10.85 -3.44 -6.61
N ILE A 345 9.88 -3.96 -7.38
CA ILE A 345 9.67 -3.58 -8.78
C ILE A 345 9.46 -2.06 -8.87
N ARG A 346 8.59 -1.48 -8.04
CA ARG A 346 8.35 -0.03 -7.99
C ARG A 346 9.64 0.76 -7.67
N ARG A 347 10.47 0.29 -6.73
CA ARG A 347 11.78 0.90 -6.41
C ARG A 347 12.79 0.84 -7.55
N LEU A 348 12.75 -0.19 -8.39
CA LEU A 348 13.66 -0.37 -9.53
C LEU A 348 13.23 0.42 -10.78
N THR A 349 11.91 0.64 -10.93
CA THR A 349 11.24 1.23 -12.10
C THR A 349 10.77 2.68 -11.90
N SER A 350 10.76 3.16 -10.67
CA SER A 350 10.67 4.60 -10.36
C SER A 350 12.06 5.20 -10.43
N ALA A 351 12.15 6.51 -10.69
CA ALA A 351 13.35 7.24 -10.28
C ALA A 351 13.49 7.10 -8.75
N GLU A 352 14.71 6.96 -8.25
CA GLU A 352 14.96 7.31 -6.85
C GLU A 352 14.64 8.81 -6.72
N ARG A 353 13.92 9.22 -5.67
CA ARG A 353 13.72 10.65 -5.42
C ARG A 353 15.10 11.25 -5.18
N THR A 354 15.65 11.90 -6.21
CA THR A 354 17.01 12.44 -6.17
C THR A 354 17.08 13.55 -5.12
N ALA A 355 18.28 14.09 -4.90
CA ALA A 355 18.44 15.23 -4.00
C ALA A 355 17.63 16.50 -4.41
N ASP A 356 16.95 16.46 -5.57
CA ASP A 356 16.38 17.60 -6.28
C ASP A 356 14.89 17.45 -6.67
N GLU A 357 14.15 16.52 -6.06
CA GLU A 357 12.73 16.31 -6.40
C GLU A 357 11.81 17.41 -5.81
N ARG A 358 11.75 18.54 -6.51
CA ARG A 358 10.87 19.69 -6.21
C ARG A 358 9.39 19.29 -6.14
N LEU A 359 8.63 19.99 -5.30
CA LEU A 359 7.17 19.84 -5.26
C LEU A 359 6.52 20.53 -6.47
N ARG A 360 5.43 19.96 -6.96
CA ARG A 360 4.61 20.53 -8.03
C ARG A 360 3.54 21.42 -7.40
N LEU A 361 3.48 22.69 -7.78
CA LEU A 361 2.68 23.70 -7.08
C LEU A 361 1.80 24.53 -8.03
N ILE A 362 0.53 24.69 -7.68
CA ILE A 362 -0.38 25.70 -8.23
C ILE A 362 -0.75 26.67 -7.11
N ILE A 363 -0.66 27.97 -7.38
CA ILE A 363 -1.20 29.01 -6.49
C ILE A 363 -2.45 29.65 -7.09
N GLU A 364 -3.42 30.00 -6.24
CA GLU A 364 -4.55 30.87 -6.56
C GLU A 364 -4.57 32.05 -5.59
N THR A 365 -4.65 33.27 -6.15
CA THR A 365 -4.52 34.55 -5.44
C THR A 365 -5.58 35.52 -5.95
N ASP A 366 -6.13 36.36 -5.06
CA ASP A 366 -7.05 37.45 -5.43
C ASP A 366 -6.40 38.84 -5.48
N ALA A 367 -5.11 38.86 -5.88
CA ALA A 367 -4.26 40.01 -6.18
C ALA A 367 -5.00 41.16 -6.89
N GLY A 368 -4.71 42.39 -6.46
CA GLY A 368 -5.59 43.55 -6.67
C GLY A 368 -6.71 43.68 -5.62
N GLY A 369 -6.79 42.75 -4.66
CA GLY A 369 -7.74 42.76 -3.55
C GLY A 369 -7.22 43.57 -2.38
N ASP A 370 -6.53 42.91 -1.45
CA ASP A 370 -5.69 43.56 -0.43
C ASP A 370 -4.24 43.50 -0.94
N PRO A 371 -3.39 44.54 -0.78
CA PRO A 371 -2.06 44.50 -1.37
C PRO A 371 -1.09 43.46 -0.77
N ASP A 372 -1.46 42.67 0.24
CA ASP A 372 -0.59 41.58 0.73
C ASP A 372 -0.53 40.34 -0.15
N ASP A 373 -1.48 40.12 -1.07
CA ASP A 373 -1.29 39.19 -2.19
C ASP A 373 -0.03 39.57 -2.99
N GLU A 374 0.17 40.87 -3.26
CA GLU A 374 1.29 41.37 -4.06
C GLU A 374 2.62 41.32 -3.28
N GLN A 375 2.59 41.59 -1.98
CA GLN A 375 3.74 41.36 -1.09
C GLN A 375 4.13 39.87 -1.05
N SER A 376 3.12 38.99 -0.97
CA SER A 376 3.31 37.54 -0.96
C SER A 376 3.77 37.00 -2.31
N LEU A 377 3.34 37.59 -3.44
CA LEU A 377 3.86 37.30 -4.80
C LEU A 377 5.32 37.71 -4.96
N VAL A 378 5.73 38.89 -4.46
CA VAL A 378 7.14 39.30 -4.48
C VAL A 378 8.00 38.27 -3.74
N ARG A 379 7.57 37.81 -2.56
CA ARG A 379 8.30 36.72 -1.86
C ARG A 379 8.24 35.41 -2.64
N PHE A 380 7.06 34.96 -3.07
CA PHE A 380 6.87 33.69 -3.79
C PHE A 380 7.79 33.53 -5.00
N LEU A 381 7.91 34.58 -5.84
CA LEU A 381 8.76 34.56 -7.03
C LEU A 381 10.25 34.42 -6.70
N LEU A 382 10.69 34.88 -5.53
CA LEU A 382 12.07 34.69 -5.04
C LEU A 382 12.34 33.25 -4.55
N TYR A 383 11.31 32.44 -4.33
CA TYR A 383 11.42 30.99 -4.01
C TYR A 383 11.04 30.09 -5.19
N ALA A 384 10.84 30.64 -6.39
CA ALA A 384 10.45 29.87 -7.58
C ALA A 384 11.48 28.79 -8.01
N ASN A 385 12.71 28.82 -7.49
CA ASN A 385 13.69 27.75 -7.65
C ASN A 385 13.31 26.46 -6.88
N GLU A 386 12.56 26.54 -5.78
CA GLU A 386 12.25 25.42 -4.90
C GLU A 386 11.10 24.52 -5.40
N TRP A 387 10.34 24.96 -6.42
CA TRP A 387 9.12 24.28 -6.91
C TRP A 387 9.09 24.12 -8.43
N ASP A 388 8.44 23.05 -8.89
CA ASP A 388 7.88 23.00 -10.24
C ASP A 388 6.52 23.73 -10.21
N ILE A 389 6.53 25.03 -10.47
CA ILE A 389 5.30 25.83 -10.55
C ILE A 389 4.52 25.36 -11.79
N GLU A 390 3.40 24.67 -11.57
CA GLU A 390 2.53 24.18 -12.64
C GLU A 390 1.51 25.25 -13.06
N GLY A 391 1.16 26.20 -12.17
CA GLY A 391 0.19 27.26 -12.42
C GLY A 391 0.23 28.44 -11.45
N ILE A 392 -0.11 29.63 -11.96
CA ILE A 392 -0.41 30.84 -11.18
C ILE A 392 -1.78 31.35 -11.64
N ILE A 393 -2.77 31.35 -10.75
CA ILE A 393 -4.16 31.70 -11.06
C ILE A 393 -4.51 33.02 -10.39
N ALA A 394 -4.77 34.04 -11.22
CA ALA A 394 -5.26 35.34 -10.75
C ALA A 394 -6.79 35.32 -10.71
N ASN A 395 -7.37 35.24 -9.51
CA ASN A 395 -8.80 35.00 -9.32
C ASN A 395 -9.67 36.28 -9.21
N ARG A 396 -9.06 37.46 -9.33
CA ARG A 396 -9.75 38.76 -9.24
C ARG A 396 -9.90 39.44 -10.61
N PRO A 397 -11.13 39.60 -11.14
CA PRO A 397 -11.36 40.25 -12.43
C PRO A 397 -11.18 41.77 -12.41
N ALA A 398 -11.32 42.43 -11.25
CA ALA A 398 -11.18 43.89 -11.12
C ALA A 398 -10.46 44.30 -9.82
N THR A 399 -9.45 45.17 -9.94
CA THR A 399 -8.70 45.74 -8.81
C THR A 399 -9.59 46.59 -7.91
N ARG A 400 -9.51 46.39 -6.59
CA ARG A 400 -10.31 47.11 -5.59
C ARG A 400 -9.83 48.55 -5.41
N ARG A 401 -10.63 49.52 -5.88
CA ARG A 401 -10.36 50.96 -5.75
C ARG A 401 -11.24 51.60 -4.67
N PRO A 402 -10.72 52.52 -3.84
CA PRO A 402 -9.37 53.10 -3.87
C PRO A 402 -8.33 52.38 -2.99
N GLU A 403 -8.67 51.25 -2.36
CA GLU A 403 -7.84 50.60 -1.34
C GLU A 403 -6.52 50.05 -1.90
N ASN A 404 -6.57 49.36 -3.05
CA ASN A 404 -5.38 48.87 -3.75
C ASN A 404 -4.92 49.91 -4.81
N LYS A 405 -3.65 50.31 -4.70
CA LYS A 405 -3.05 51.38 -5.52
C LYS A 405 -2.21 50.88 -6.71
N ASN A 406 -2.18 49.58 -6.99
CA ASN A 406 -1.46 49.06 -8.15
C ASN A 406 -2.07 49.64 -9.45
N PRO A 407 -1.29 50.21 -10.37
CA PRO A 407 -1.83 50.89 -11.55
C PRO A 407 -2.52 49.96 -12.57
N ALA A 408 -2.47 48.64 -12.40
CA ALA A 408 -3.21 47.69 -13.24
C ALA A 408 -4.65 47.45 -12.72
N ASP A 409 -5.59 47.20 -13.64
CA ASP A 409 -7.02 47.14 -13.34
C ASP A 409 -7.60 45.72 -13.18
N THR A 410 -6.82 44.67 -13.49
CA THR A 410 -7.18 43.27 -13.23
C THR A 410 -6.08 42.56 -12.44
N GLY A 411 -6.44 41.53 -11.66
CA GLY A 411 -5.45 40.74 -10.92
C GLY A 411 -4.45 40.01 -11.83
N LEU A 412 -4.86 39.64 -13.06
CA LEU A 412 -3.98 38.97 -14.02
C LEU A 412 -2.88 39.91 -14.52
N ASP A 413 -3.22 41.18 -14.75
CA ASP A 413 -2.26 42.20 -15.15
C ASP A 413 -1.32 42.59 -14.01
N ILE A 414 -1.79 42.54 -12.76
CA ILE A 414 -0.96 42.70 -11.54
C ILE A 414 0.08 41.57 -11.45
N VAL A 415 -0.33 40.30 -11.55
CA VAL A 415 0.57 39.15 -11.54
C VAL A 415 1.57 39.23 -12.70
N ARG A 416 1.12 39.58 -13.91
CA ARG A 416 1.99 39.74 -15.09
C ARG A 416 3.01 40.86 -14.93
N ARG A 417 2.63 42.01 -14.34
CA ARG A 417 3.55 43.11 -14.00
C ARG A 417 4.65 42.64 -13.03
N LEU A 418 4.32 41.79 -12.06
CA LEU A 418 5.29 41.18 -11.15
C LEU A 418 6.18 40.13 -11.85
N LEU A 419 5.66 39.38 -12.81
CA LEU A 419 6.46 38.49 -13.67
C LEU A 419 7.43 39.27 -14.59
N ASP A 420 7.03 40.42 -15.14
CA ASP A 420 7.94 41.29 -15.91
C ASP A 420 9.04 41.90 -15.03
N ALA A 421 8.79 42.14 -13.74
CA ALA A 421 9.85 42.47 -12.78
C ALA A 421 10.76 41.28 -12.47
N TYR A 422 10.18 40.08 -12.22
CA TYR A 422 10.94 38.84 -12.03
C TYR A 422 11.86 38.53 -13.22
N GLY A 423 11.39 38.70 -14.46
CA GLY A 423 12.20 38.49 -15.66
C GLY A 423 13.40 39.45 -15.81
N GLN A 424 13.38 40.60 -15.12
CA GLN A 424 14.55 41.49 -15.02
C GLN A 424 15.54 41.03 -13.95
N CYS A 425 15.07 40.38 -12.88
CA CYS A 425 15.92 39.76 -11.85
C CYS A 425 16.52 38.41 -12.31
N TYR A 426 15.80 37.66 -13.16
CA TYR A 426 16.15 36.32 -13.62
C TYR A 426 17.61 36.14 -14.09
N PRO A 427 18.22 37.05 -14.88
CA PRO A 427 19.61 36.92 -15.34
C PRO A 427 20.67 36.94 -14.23
N ASN A 428 20.33 37.40 -13.03
CA ASN A 428 21.13 37.27 -11.82
C ASN A 428 20.69 36.04 -11.01
N LEU A 429 19.40 35.90 -10.70
CA LEU A 429 18.84 34.78 -9.91
C LEU A 429 19.33 33.40 -10.39
N VAL A 430 19.33 33.16 -11.71
CA VAL A 430 19.79 31.89 -12.32
C VAL A 430 21.29 31.58 -12.13
N ARG A 431 22.08 32.54 -11.64
CA ARG A 431 23.50 32.38 -11.27
C ARG A 431 23.69 31.94 -9.81
N HIS A 432 22.69 32.16 -8.95
CA HIS A 432 22.67 31.71 -7.56
C HIS A 432 22.09 30.30 -7.45
N ASP A 433 20.99 30.03 -8.17
CA ASP A 433 20.46 28.69 -8.38
C ASP A 433 19.97 28.53 -9.84
N SER A 434 20.52 27.57 -10.57
CA SER A 434 20.14 27.30 -11.96
C SER A 434 18.72 26.74 -12.13
N LYS A 435 18.00 26.48 -11.03
CA LYS A 435 16.63 25.93 -11.02
C LYS A 435 15.54 26.98 -11.13
N TYR A 436 15.85 28.28 -11.03
CA TYR A 436 14.84 29.33 -11.27
C TYR A 436 14.21 29.17 -12.67
N PRO A 437 12.87 29.13 -12.79
CA PRO A 437 12.19 29.02 -14.09
C PRO A 437 12.32 30.32 -14.90
N THR A 438 12.19 30.26 -16.23
CA THR A 438 12.16 31.50 -17.02
C THR A 438 10.88 32.29 -16.75
N LYS A 439 10.88 33.60 -17.06
CA LYS A 439 9.63 34.39 -17.05
C LYS A 439 8.62 33.77 -18.00
N GLU A 440 9.07 33.31 -19.16
CA GLU A 440 8.26 32.74 -20.23
C GLU A 440 7.56 31.45 -19.80
N ASP A 441 8.22 30.59 -19.01
CA ASP A 441 7.62 29.38 -18.41
C ASP A 441 6.50 29.75 -17.43
N LEU A 442 6.76 30.70 -16.52
CA LEU A 442 5.77 31.16 -15.55
C LEU A 442 4.59 31.86 -16.25
N TRP A 443 4.85 32.69 -17.26
CA TRP A 443 3.84 33.45 -17.99
C TRP A 443 2.89 32.55 -18.77
N GLN A 444 3.40 31.49 -19.42
CA GLN A 444 2.57 30.47 -20.08
C GLN A 444 1.64 29.73 -19.11
N ARG A 445 1.99 29.70 -17.83
CA ARG A 445 1.24 29.07 -16.73
C ARG A 445 0.43 30.06 -15.90
N THR A 446 0.37 31.33 -16.32
CA THR A 446 -0.30 32.42 -15.60
C THR A 446 -1.61 32.82 -16.29
N VAL A 447 -2.74 32.49 -15.65
CA VAL A 447 -4.08 32.53 -16.24
C VAL A 447 -5.10 33.25 -15.35
N ALA A 448 -6.19 33.71 -15.97
CA ALA A 448 -7.36 34.22 -15.25
C ALA A 448 -8.15 33.07 -14.61
N GLY A 449 -8.58 33.28 -13.36
CA GLY A 449 -9.50 32.42 -12.62
C GLY A 449 -10.97 32.84 -12.70
N TYR A 450 -11.32 33.79 -13.56
CA TYR A 450 -12.60 34.49 -13.54
C TYR A 450 -13.79 33.58 -13.90
N ASP A 451 -14.99 33.90 -13.39
CA ASP A 451 -16.20 33.08 -13.58
C ASP A 451 -16.62 32.94 -15.06
N ASP A 452 -16.20 33.86 -15.93
CA ASP A 452 -16.51 33.89 -17.36
C ASP A 452 -15.49 33.14 -18.26
N THR A 453 -14.37 32.67 -17.71
CA THR A 453 -13.40 31.81 -18.41
C THR A 453 -13.14 30.50 -17.68
N ASP A 454 -12.79 29.47 -18.46
CA ASP A 454 -12.52 28.11 -18.00
C ASP A 454 -11.00 27.82 -17.91
N ASP A 455 -10.14 28.84 -18.09
CA ASP A 455 -8.69 28.65 -18.31
C ASP A 455 -7.94 28.12 -17.08
N ALA A 456 -8.22 28.64 -15.89
CA ALA A 456 -7.72 28.07 -14.63
C ALA A 456 -8.22 26.62 -14.41
N VAL A 457 -9.48 26.33 -14.74
CA VAL A 457 -10.05 24.97 -14.66
C VAL A 457 -9.33 24.00 -15.59
N LYS A 458 -9.06 24.40 -16.84
CA LYS A 458 -8.24 23.62 -17.80
C LYS A 458 -6.83 23.39 -17.26
N LEU A 459 -6.19 24.42 -16.71
CA LEU A 459 -4.82 24.34 -16.19
C LEU A 459 -4.73 23.36 -15.01
N ILE A 460 -5.62 23.48 -14.01
CA ILE A 460 -5.66 22.58 -12.85
C ILE A 460 -5.85 21.13 -13.31
N ILE A 461 -6.79 20.90 -14.23
CA ILE A 461 -7.07 19.55 -14.74
C ILE A 461 -5.87 18.99 -15.49
N ALA A 462 -5.26 19.76 -16.41
CA ALA A 462 -4.08 19.32 -17.17
C ALA A 462 -2.87 19.03 -16.26
N ALA A 463 -2.64 19.85 -15.23
CA ALA A 463 -1.58 19.63 -14.25
C ALA A 463 -1.80 18.36 -13.43
N VAL A 464 -3.02 18.11 -12.93
CA VAL A 464 -3.32 16.90 -12.16
C VAL A 464 -3.30 15.65 -13.07
N ASP A 465 -3.80 15.74 -14.30
CA ASP A 465 -3.84 14.60 -15.23
C ASP A 465 -2.46 14.21 -15.79
N LYS A 466 -1.51 15.15 -15.89
CA LYS A 466 -0.11 14.94 -16.31
C LYS A 466 0.45 13.62 -15.75
N ASP A 467 1.13 12.86 -16.61
CA ASP A 467 1.81 11.61 -16.24
C ASP A 467 3.13 11.90 -15.51
N ASP A 468 2.98 12.47 -14.32
CA ASP A 468 4.02 12.80 -13.37
C ASP A 468 3.56 12.17 -12.03
N PRO A 469 4.35 11.25 -11.43
CA PRO A 469 3.93 10.50 -10.25
C PRO A 469 3.89 11.36 -8.99
N ARG A 470 4.49 12.56 -9.02
CA ARG A 470 4.47 13.49 -7.89
C ARG A 470 3.10 14.18 -7.82
N PRO A 471 2.51 14.30 -6.62
CA PRO A 471 1.23 14.97 -6.44
C PRO A 471 1.34 16.48 -6.73
N VAL A 472 0.20 17.10 -7.05
CA VAL A 472 0.08 18.55 -7.19
C VAL A 472 -0.39 19.14 -5.86
N TRP A 473 0.41 20.06 -5.31
CA TRP A 473 -0.01 20.95 -4.24
C TRP A 473 -0.83 22.10 -4.83
N TYR A 474 -1.98 22.37 -4.24
CA TYR A 474 -2.80 23.55 -4.52
C TYR A 474 -2.79 24.46 -3.29
N SER A 475 -2.49 25.74 -3.51
CA SER A 475 -2.43 26.74 -2.46
C SER A 475 -3.34 27.92 -2.81
N ASP A 476 -4.48 27.99 -2.13
CA ASP A 476 -5.46 29.07 -2.22
C ASP A 476 -5.16 30.06 -1.10
N TRP A 477 -4.72 31.24 -1.52
CA TRP A 477 -4.25 32.34 -0.69
C TRP A 477 -5.45 33.10 -0.13
N GLY A 478 -6.33 33.53 -1.01
CA GLY A 478 -7.42 34.44 -0.68
C GLY A 478 -8.50 34.45 -1.74
N THR A 479 -9.72 34.70 -1.26
CA THR A 479 -10.86 35.17 -2.03
C THR A 479 -11.80 35.93 -1.09
N ASP A 480 -11.82 37.26 -1.20
CA ASP A 480 -12.78 38.14 -0.50
C ASP A 480 -13.94 38.60 -1.43
N HIS A 481 -14.68 39.65 -1.05
CA HIS A 481 -15.75 40.20 -1.88
C HIS A 481 -15.19 40.89 -3.14
N GLY A 482 -15.32 40.18 -4.27
CA GLY A 482 -14.90 40.66 -5.60
C GLY A 482 -13.95 39.71 -6.34
N ALA A 483 -13.54 38.61 -5.71
CA ALA A 483 -12.93 37.46 -6.38
C ALA A 483 -14.01 36.52 -6.97
N ALA A 484 -13.63 35.72 -7.97
CA ALA A 484 -14.47 34.71 -8.62
C ALA A 484 -14.54 33.38 -7.82
N GLU A 485 -15.38 32.43 -8.25
CA GLU A 485 -15.46 31.12 -7.59
C GLU A 485 -14.14 30.33 -7.75
N ASN A 486 -13.58 29.89 -6.61
CA ASN A 486 -12.29 29.17 -6.52
C ASN A 486 -12.16 28.05 -7.57
N ASN A 487 -11.07 28.07 -8.34
CA ASN A 487 -11.01 27.28 -9.56
C ASN A 487 -10.74 25.79 -9.31
N LEU A 488 -10.16 25.41 -8.16
CA LEU A 488 -10.12 24.01 -7.78
C LEU A 488 -11.51 23.46 -7.48
N LYS A 489 -12.41 24.21 -6.84
CA LYS A 489 -13.82 23.80 -6.69
C LYS A 489 -14.45 23.58 -8.07
N ARG A 490 -14.34 24.55 -8.97
CA ARG A 490 -14.87 24.47 -10.34
C ARG A 490 -14.31 23.27 -11.12
N ALA A 491 -13.02 22.97 -10.96
CA ALA A 491 -12.38 21.79 -11.55
C ALA A 491 -12.86 20.47 -10.94
N LEU A 492 -13.07 20.40 -9.63
CA LEU A 492 -13.60 19.20 -8.94
C LEU A 492 -15.06 18.91 -9.29
N ASP A 493 -15.90 19.94 -9.38
CA ASP A 493 -17.28 19.84 -9.89
C ASP A 493 -17.29 19.31 -11.32
N ARG A 494 -16.45 19.87 -12.19
CA ARG A 494 -16.29 19.44 -13.58
C ARG A 494 -15.83 17.98 -13.70
N VAL A 495 -14.75 17.61 -13.02
CA VAL A 495 -14.19 16.24 -13.05
C VAL A 495 -15.20 15.22 -12.53
N ARG A 496 -15.94 15.54 -11.46
CA ARG A 496 -17.01 14.68 -10.92
C ARG A 496 -18.14 14.47 -11.94
N LYS A 497 -18.52 15.52 -12.66
CA LYS A 497 -19.56 15.48 -13.72
C LYS A 497 -19.10 14.73 -14.96
N GLU A 498 -17.86 14.93 -15.41
CA GLU A 498 -17.32 14.38 -16.66
C GLU A 498 -16.77 12.94 -16.52
N ARG A 499 -16.30 12.55 -15.33
CA ARG A 499 -15.54 11.29 -15.12
C ARG A 499 -16.12 10.34 -14.06
N GLY A 500 -17.26 10.71 -13.47
CA GLY A 500 -17.92 9.93 -12.42
C GLY A 500 -17.09 9.76 -11.14
N ALA A 501 -17.57 8.90 -10.24
CA ALA A 501 -16.97 8.73 -8.91
C ALA A 501 -15.52 8.19 -8.96
N VAL A 502 -15.24 7.19 -9.80
CA VAL A 502 -13.91 6.57 -9.91
C VAL A 502 -12.88 7.55 -10.51
N GLY A 503 -13.25 8.28 -11.57
CA GLY A 503 -12.39 9.29 -12.17
C GLY A 503 -12.12 10.46 -11.23
N TYR A 504 -13.13 10.91 -10.48
CA TYR A 504 -12.98 11.92 -9.43
C TYR A 504 -12.08 11.45 -8.27
N ALA A 505 -12.21 10.22 -7.81
CA ALA A 505 -11.35 9.67 -6.76
C ALA A 505 -9.88 9.59 -7.22
N ARG A 506 -9.62 9.12 -8.45
CA ARG A 506 -8.26 9.09 -9.05
C ARG A 506 -7.66 10.48 -9.27
N PHE A 507 -8.49 11.48 -9.57
CA PHE A 507 -8.05 12.87 -9.69
C PHE A 507 -7.72 13.46 -8.32
N LYS A 508 -8.58 13.27 -7.32
CA LYS A 508 -8.44 13.84 -5.98
C LYS A 508 -7.29 13.21 -5.18
N SER A 509 -6.96 11.94 -5.41
CA SER A 509 -5.82 11.27 -4.75
C SER A 509 -4.44 11.83 -5.17
N LYS A 510 -4.34 12.49 -6.33
CA LYS A 510 -3.14 13.22 -6.79
C LYS A 510 -2.98 14.62 -6.18
N LEU A 511 -3.98 15.15 -5.45
CA LEU A 511 -3.93 16.50 -4.86
C LEU A 511 -3.41 16.49 -3.41
N ARG A 512 -2.85 17.64 -2.98
CA ARG A 512 -2.70 18.07 -1.58
C ARG A 512 -3.02 19.56 -1.48
N LEU A 513 -3.46 20.01 -0.31
CA LEU A 513 -3.92 21.39 -0.10
C LEU A 513 -3.11 22.11 0.98
N SER A 514 -2.67 23.34 0.70
CA SER A 514 -2.17 24.30 1.69
C SER A 514 -3.01 25.58 1.60
N SER A 515 -4.19 25.54 2.22
CA SER A 515 -5.27 26.50 1.98
C SER A 515 -6.32 26.52 3.10
N TYR A 516 -7.09 27.61 3.19
CA TYR A 516 -8.36 27.59 3.91
C TYR A 516 -9.46 26.82 3.14
N ASN A 517 -10.71 26.83 3.64
CA ASN A 517 -11.81 26.10 3.00
C ASN A 517 -12.67 27.00 2.09
N LYS A 518 -12.56 26.80 0.78
CA LYS A 518 -13.50 27.33 -0.23
C LYS A 518 -14.13 26.27 -1.15
N PHE A 519 -13.85 24.98 -0.95
CA PHE A 519 -14.24 23.90 -1.88
C PHE A 519 -15.61 23.26 -1.61
N GLY A 520 -16.38 23.82 -0.66
CA GLY A 520 -17.75 23.38 -0.36
C GLY A 520 -17.85 21.89 -0.02
N ASP A 521 -18.83 21.19 -0.60
CA ASP A 521 -19.13 19.78 -0.32
C ASP A 521 -17.97 18.83 -0.65
N HIS A 522 -16.99 19.23 -1.47
CA HIS A 522 -15.76 18.47 -1.69
C HIS A 522 -14.88 18.35 -0.44
N THR A 523 -15.15 19.12 0.62
CA THR A 523 -14.45 19.02 1.93
C THR A 523 -15.28 18.41 3.05
N THR A 524 -16.59 18.27 2.87
CA THR A 524 -17.54 17.97 3.97
C THR A 524 -18.55 16.87 3.66
N LYS A 525 -18.78 16.49 2.40
CA LYS A 525 -19.80 15.50 2.00
C LYS A 525 -19.43 14.56 0.84
N ILE A 526 -18.36 14.83 0.08
CA ILE A 526 -18.05 14.09 -1.16
C ILE A 526 -16.72 13.35 -1.04
N ASP A 527 -16.82 12.05 -0.73
CA ASP A 527 -15.71 11.10 -0.66
C ASP A 527 -14.97 10.89 -2.00
N PRO A 528 -13.67 10.55 -1.97
CA PRO A 528 -12.82 10.47 -0.77
C PRO A 528 -12.48 11.86 -0.20
N PRO A 529 -12.01 12.00 1.05
CA PRO A 529 -11.36 13.22 1.53
C PRO A 529 -10.11 13.57 0.72
N PHE A 530 -9.52 14.75 0.95
CA PHE A 530 -8.21 15.07 0.40
C PHE A 530 -7.12 14.30 1.16
N PRO A 531 -6.10 13.70 0.50
CA PRO A 531 -5.08 12.89 1.17
C PRO A 531 -4.28 13.66 2.25
N ILE A 532 -3.92 14.91 1.97
CA ILE A 532 -3.38 15.87 2.94
C ILE A 532 -4.04 17.23 2.66
N TRP A 533 -4.47 17.89 3.72
CA TRP A 533 -4.92 19.28 3.68
C TRP A 533 -4.48 20.00 4.96
N VAL A 534 -3.77 21.10 4.79
CA VAL A 534 -3.34 22.00 5.86
C VAL A 534 -4.06 23.34 5.74
N ASN A 535 -4.83 23.69 6.76
CA ASN A 535 -5.49 24.97 6.88
C ASN A 535 -4.58 25.98 7.57
N THR A 536 -3.92 26.78 6.74
CA THR A 536 -2.92 27.78 7.14
C THR A 536 -3.51 29.05 7.76
N PHE A 537 -4.84 29.21 7.76
CA PHE A 537 -5.51 30.43 8.25
C PHE A 537 -6.24 30.24 9.60
N GLN A 538 -6.69 29.02 9.89
CA GLN A 538 -7.61 28.69 10.99
C GLN A 538 -7.01 27.65 11.98
N PRO A 539 -7.56 27.52 13.21
CA PRO A 539 -8.59 28.36 13.82
C PRO A 539 -8.11 29.78 14.11
N GLU A 540 -9.08 30.66 14.38
CA GLU A 540 -8.82 31.84 15.18
C GLU A 540 -8.62 31.40 16.64
N LEU A 541 -7.53 31.84 17.28
CA LEU A 541 -7.26 31.63 18.70
C LEU A 541 -6.80 32.97 19.28
N GLU A 542 -7.17 33.26 20.53
CA GLU A 542 -6.83 34.53 21.22
C GLU A 542 -7.26 35.79 20.42
N GLY A 543 -8.36 35.68 19.66
CA GLY A 543 -8.87 36.75 18.79
C GLY A 543 -8.01 37.03 17.54
N LYS A 544 -7.15 36.09 17.12
CA LYS A 544 -6.23 36.24 15.99
C LYS A 544 -6.23 35.02 15.07
N ARG A 545 -6.49 35.23 13.78
CA ARG A 545 -6.28 34.23 12.72
C ARG A 545 -4.78 34.03 12.51
N TRP A 546 -4.35 32.88 11.97
CA TRP A 546 -2.92 32.56 11.97
C TRP A 546 -2.11 33.52 11.10
N TYR A 547 -2.61 33.87 9.91
CA TYR A 547 -1.98 34.84 9.01
C TYR A 547 -1.80 36.25 9.63
N HIS A 548 -2.69 36.69 10.53
CA HIS A 548 -2.51 37.94 11.28
C HIS A 548 -1.26 37.93 12.17
N ARG A 549 -0.67 36.76 12.44
CA ARG A 549 0.56 36.63 13.21
C ARG A 549 1.82 36.81 12.38
N PHE A 550 1.79 36.63 11.05
CA PHE A 550 3.00 36.66 10.22
C PHE A 550 3.80 37.96 10.39
N SER A 551 3.25 39.09 9.96
CA SER A 551 3.88 40.41 10.12
C SER A 551 4.26 40.72 11.58
N ALA A 552 3.40 40.37 12.54
CA ALA A 552 3.60 40.63 13.96
C ALA A 552 4.78 39.83 14.58
N LEU A 553 5.25 38.76 13.92
CA LEU A 553 6.38 37.95 14.35
C LEU A 553 7.62 38.15 13.47
N THR A 554 7.47 38.55 12.20
CA THR A 554 8.57 38.60 11.23
C THR A 554 9.02 40.00 10.82
N SER A 555 8.17 41.04 10.89
CA SER A 555 8.47 42.38 10.31
C SER A 555 9.60 43.16 11.00
N ARG A 556 10.15 42.62 12.11
CA ARG A 556 11.30 43.17 12.86
C ARG A 556 12.29 42.09 13.32
N ALA A 557 12.11 40.84 12.90
CA ALA A 557 13.00 39.74 13.28
C ALA A 557 14.40 39.91 12.64
N GLY A 558 15.46 39.45 13.31
CA GLY A 558 16.83 39.62 12.79
C GLY A 558 17.27 41.07 12.52
N GLY A 559 16.59 42.07 13.10
CA GLY A 559 16.82 43.48 12.80
C GLY A 559 16.28 43.94 11.44
N PHE A 560 15.35 43.20 10.82
CA PHE A 560 14.75 43.53 9.52
C PHE A 560 14.07 44.91 9.50
N ASP A 561 14.32 45.68 8.43
CA ASP A 561 13.60 46.91 8.13
C ASP A 561 13.17 47.01 6.67
N LEU A 562 11.87 47.22 6.45
CA LEU A 562 11.23 47.25 5.13
C LEU A 562 11.85 48.26 4.15
N GLU A 563 12.25 49.45 4.62
CA GLU A 563 12.81 50.48 3.75
C GLU A 563 14.21 50.09 3.28
N GLN A 564 15.05 49.61 4.20
CA GLN A 564 16.44 49.19 3.92
C GLN A 564 16.53 47.86 3.19
N ASP A 565 15.70 46.88 3.57
CA ASP A 565 15.88 45.46 3.25
C ASP A 565 14.97 44.98 2.11
N VAL A 566 14.05 45.81 1.59
CA VAL A 566 13.17 45.50 0.46
C VAL A 566 13.03 46.64 -0.54
N LEU A 567 12.80 47.86 -0.08
CA LEU A 567 12.42 48.98 -0.96
C LEU A 567 13.60 49.74 -1.55
N THR A 568 14.72 49.82 -0.82
CA THR A 568 15.93 50.54 -1.25
C THR A 568 16.94 49.59 -1.89
N ASP A 569 17.18 49.74 -3.20
CA ASP A 569 18.26 49.08 -3.96
C ASP A 569 18.18 47.53 -4.07
N HIS A 570 16.99 46.93 -3.95
CA HIS A 570 16.75 45.48 -4.18
C HIS A 570 16.07 45.16 -5.53
N GLY A 571 16.21 46.04 -6.51
CA GLY A 571 15.80 45.80 -7.90
C GLY A 571 14.29 45.81 -8.16
N PRO A 572 13.87 45.39 -9.38
CA PRO A 572 12.50 45.57 -9.86
C PRO A 572 11.39 44.89 -9.05
N LEU A 573 11.67 43.75 -8.41
CA LEU A 573 10.70 43.08 -7.54
C LEU A 573 10.49 43.82 -6.21
N GLY A 574 11.57 44.24 -5.54
CA GLY A 574 11.49 45.05 -4.32
C GLY A 574 10.76 46.38 -4.56
N ALA A 575 11.04 47.02 -5.71
CA ALA A 575 10.37 48.25 -6.16
C ALA A 575 8.87 48.09 -6.50
N LEU A 576 8.33 46.87 -6.55
CA LEU A 576 6.90 46.58 -6.71
C LEU A 576 6.22 46.06 -5.43
N TYR A 577 6.94 45.91 -4.31
CA TYR A 577 6.35 45.53 -3.03
C TYR A 577 5.49 46.69 -2.48
N PRO A 578 4.14 46.57 -2.41
CA PRO A 578 3.29 47.67 -1.96
C PRO A 578 3.42 47.86 -0.44
N THR A 579 3.14 49.08 0.04
CA THR A 579 3.28 49.43 1.48
C THR A 579 2.06 50.13 2.07
N ASP A 580 0.95 50.09 1.34
CA ASP A 580 -0.36 50.63 1.69
C ASP A 580 -1.27 49.62 2.42
N THR A 581 -0.75 48.44 2.75
CA THR A 581 -1.31 47.53 3.75
C THR A 581 -1.17 48.09 5.17
N ASN A 582 -1.99 47.63 6.11
CA ASN A 582 -1.80 47.85 7.55
C ASN A 582 -1.74 46.50 8.29
N PRO A 583 -0.59 46.10 8.86
CA PRO A 583 0.72 46.78 8.86
C PRO A 583 1.38 46.86 7.47
N ARG A 584 2.40 47.71 7.28
CA ARG A 584 3.02 48.00 5.96
C ARG A 584 3.74 46.85 5.24
N ALA A 585 3.99 45.75 5.95
CA ALA A 585 4.53 44.49 5.43
C ALA A 585 3.67 43.39 6.04
N LYS A 586 2.47 43.19 5.49
CA LYS A 586 1.39 42.40 6.08
C LYS A 586 1.56 40.92 5.74
N GLU A 587 1.79 40.61 4.46
CA GLU A 587 2.10 39.28 3.93
C GLU A 587 1.28 38.15 4.59
N GLY A 588 -0.06 38.25 4.55
CA GLY A 588 -0.92 37.22 5.11
C GLY A 588 -0.67 35.85 4.49
N ASP A 589 -0.63 35.84 3.17
CA ASP A 589 -0.78 34.62 2.38
C ASP A 589 0.55 33.92 2.12
N THR A 590 1.67 34.61 2.39
CA THR A 590 3.03 34.04 2.50
C THR A 590 3.05 32.75 3.33
N MET A 591 2.27 32.64 4.42
CA MET A 591 2.17 31.40 5.21
C MET A 591 1.69 30.17 4.41
N SER A 592 0.92 30.36 3.34
CA SER A 592 0.37 29.26 2.52
C SER A 592 1.46 28.48 1.77
N PHE A 593 2.48 29.17 1.24
CA PHE A 593 3.60 28.56 0.53
C PHE A 593 4.88 28.41 1.38
N LEU A 594 5.09 29.19 2.44
CA LEU A 594 6.21 28.96 3.38
C LEU A 594 6.16 27.55 4.01
N TYR A 595 4.96 26.96 4.13
CA TYR A 595 4.78 25.58 4.55
C TYR A 595 5.44 24.57 3.59
N LEU A 596 5.49 24.91 2.30
CA LEU A 596 5.91 24.06 1.18
C LEU A 596 7.36 24.30 0.73
N ILE A 597 8.09 25.24 1.33
CA ILE A 597 9.53 25.40 1.09
C ILE A 597 10.25 24.20 1.72
N PRO A 598 11.04 23.41 0.97
CA PRO A 598 11.89 22.39 1.55
C PRO A 598 13.07 23.08 2.25
N THR A 599 13.02 23.20 3.57
CA THR A 599 14.09 23.83 4.37
C THR A 599 15.14 22.83 4.87
N GLY A 600 14.84 21.53 4.82
CA GLY A 600 15.57 20.47 5.52
C GLY A 600 15.05 20.19 6.94
N MET A 601 14.20 21.06 7.48
CA MET A 601 13.50 20.86 8.76
C MET A 601 12.10 20.25 8.60
N ASN A 602 11.41 20.49 7.49
CA ASN A 602 10.00 20.15 7.29
C ASN A 602 9.78 19.06 6.22
N ASP A 603 8.67 18.35 6.36
CA ASP A 603 8.07 17.50 5.33
C ASP A 603 6.58 17.91 5.20
N PRO A 604 6.13 18.45 4.05
CA PRO A 604 4.74 18.84 3.85
C PRO A 604 3.70 17.71 3.90
N GLU A 605 4.09 16.43 3.79
CA GLU A 605 3.18 15.30 4.07
C GLU A 605 3.16 14.93 5.57
N GLN A 606 3.88 15.67 6.44
CA GLN A 606 3.90 15.52 7.90
C GLN A 606 3.59 16.84 8.64
N PRO A 607 2.33 17.32 8.64
CA PRO A 607 2.00 18.67 9.14
C PRO A 607 2.32 18.91 10.63
N LEU A 608 2.32 17.82 11.42
CA LEU A 608 2.69 17.81 12.84
C LEU A 608 4.17 18.06 13.11
N TRP A 609 5.04 18.06 12.09
CA TRP A 609 6.49 18.22 12.27
C TRP A 609 6.95 19.67 12.29
N GLY A 610 6.17 20.61 11.76
CA GLY A 610 6.52 22.03 11.77
C GLY A 610 7.41 22.48 10.61
N SER A 611 7.34 23.77 10.32
CA SER A 611 7.91 24.46 9.15
C SER A 611 8.14 25.94 9.47
N TRP A 612 8.71 26.71 8.53
CA TRP A 612 8.76 28.17 8.62
C TRP A 612 7.38 28.85 8.69
N ALA A 613 6.31 28.23 8.19
CA ALA A 613 4.94 28.74 8.35
C ALA A 613 4.30 28.38 9.70
N GLY A 614 4.92 27.48 10.46
CA GLY A 614 4.43 26.93 11.72
C GLY A 614 4.20 25.41 11.69
N ARG A 615 3.47 24.93 12.70
CA ARG A 615 3.18 23.51 12.96
C ARG A 615 1.67 23.30 13.04
N TYR A 616 1.18 22.20 12.48
CA TYR A 616 -0.26 22.00 12.22
C TYR A 616 -0.75 20.65 12.74
N GLY A 617 -1.93 20.62 13.36
CA GLY A 617 -2.49 19.42 13.98
C GLY A 617 -4.00 19.24 13.72
N PRO A 618 -4.54 18.04 13.96
CA PRO A 618 -5.98 17.81 13.94
C PRO A 618 -6.68 18.58 15.07
N ARG A 619 -8.01 18.68 15.01
CA ARG A 619 -8.84 19.27 16.07
C ARG A 619 -9.67 18.20 16.78
N GLU A 620 -9.47 18.07 18.08
CA GLU A 620 -10.21 17.14 18.94
C GLU A 620 -11.72 17.43 18.96
N ASP A 621 -12.12 18.68 18.76
CA ASP A 621 -13.54 19.09 18.68
C ASP A 621 -14.16 18.94 17.27
N MET A 622 -13.40 18.43 16.28
CA MET A 622 -13.88 18.10 14.94
C MET A 622 -13.26 16.79 14.42
N PRO A 623 -13.47 15.65 15.10
CA PRO A 623 -12.81 14.38 14.77
C PRO A 623 -13.16 13.86 13.37
N ASP A 624 -14.38 14.13 12.87
CA ASP A 624 -14.87 13.69 11.56
C ASP A 624 -14.23 14.43 10.37
N LYS A 625 -13.23 15.29 10.63
CA LYS A 625 -12.57 16.14 9.62
C LYS A 625 -11.08 15.79 9.53
N PRO A 626 -10.67 14.95 8.55
CA PRO A 626 -9.30 14.44 8.42
C PRO A 626 -8.38 15.48 7.76
N TYR A 627 -8.23 16.65 8.38
CA TYR A 627 -7.30 17.69 7.94
C TYR A 627 -6.66 18.42 9.13
N TYR A 628 -5.68 19.27 8.85
CA TYR A 628 -4.81 19.88 9.85
C TYR A 628 -5.03 21.39 9.93
N TRP A 629 -4.80 21.97 11.10
CA TRP A 629 -5.02 23.38 11.41
C TRP A 629 -3.82 23.99 12.13
N ALA A 630 -3.69 25.32 12.08
CA ALA A 630 -2.67 26.09 12.80
C ALA A 630 -2.95 26.21 14.31
N ASN A 631 -3.24 25.09 14.98
CA ASN A 631 -3.67 25.02 16.39
C ASN A 631 -2.57 24.60 17.38
N GLN A 632 -1.36 24.32 16.90
CA GLN A 632 -0.26 23.82 17.73
C GLN A 632 0.45 24.94 18.50
N SER A 633 1.25 24.56 19.49
CA SER A 633 2.06 25.46 20.33
C SER A 633 3.38 24.80 20.68
N ASP A 634 4.47 25.58 20.71
CA ASP A 634 5.83 25.10 20.99
C ASP A 634 6.45 25.81 22.18
N THR A 635 7.43 25.19 22.82
CA THR A 635 8.22 25.76 23.91
C THR A 635 9.53 26.30 23.35
N TRP A 636 9.75 27.61 23.47
CA TRP A 636 10.96 28.28 23.04
C TRP A 636 11.35 29.37 24.04
N ASN A 637 12.65 29.52 24.30
CA ASN A 637 13.20 30.45 25.30
C ASN A 637 12.50 30.39 26.68
N GLY A 638 12.08 29.20 27.11
CA GLY A 638 11.42 28.96 28.40
C GLY A 638 9.93 29.29 28.46
N MET A 639 9.31 29.75 27.37
CA MET A 639 7.87 30.04 27.28
C MET A 639 7.20 29.09 26.29
N THR A 640 5.96 28.67 26.55
CA THR A 640 5.15 27.86 25.63
C THR A 640 4.04 28.71 25.03
N GLY A 641 3.80 28.61 23.72
CA GLY A 641 2.71 29.34 23.07
C GLY A 641 2.59 29.08 21.56
N ARG A 642 1.46 29.48 20.98
CA ARG A 642 1.16 29.29 19.56
C ARG A 642 2.19 29.96 18.65
N ASP A 643 2.58 31.19 18.99
CA ASP A 643 3.48 32.00 18.16
C ASP A 643 4.88 31.38 17.99
N ASN A 644 5.33 30.58 18.96
CA ASN A 644 6.66 29.96 18.96
C ASN A 644 6.87 28.98 17.80
N VAL A 645 5.81 28.42 17.20
CA VAL A 645 5.94 27.50 16.07
C VAL A 645 6.56 28.18 14.83
N LEU A 646 6.49 29.52 14.76
CA LEU A 646 7.08 30.36 13.71
C LEU A 646 8.14 31.33 14.25
N ALA A 647 7.89 31.98 15.39
CA ALA A 647 8.74 33.07 15.90
C ALA A 647 10.22 32.67 16.05
N ARG A 648 10.48 31.41 16.39
CA ARG A 648 11.82 30.83 16.53
C ARG A 648 12.61 30.71 15.21
N TRP A 649 11.95 30.80 14.06
CA TRP A 649 12.56 30.81 12.71
C TRP A 649 12.58 32.20 12.08
N ALA A 650 11.93 33.20 12.69
CA ALA A 650 11.60 34.47 12.02
C ALA A 650 12.84 35.27 11.57
N THR A 651 13.96 35.15 12.30
CA THR A 651 15.26 35.73 11.90
C THR A 651 15.81 35.04 10.65
N ASP A 652 15.89 33.71 10.67
CA ASP A 652 16.43 32.90 9.56
C ASP A 652 15.62 33.14 8.28
N LEU A 653 14.29 33.15 8.40
CA LEU A 653 13.33 33.43 7.33
C LEU A 653 13.54 34.81 6.66
N GLN A 654 13.76 35.87 7.45
CA GLN A 654 13.97 37.21 6.89
C GLN A 654 15.40 37.41 6.41
N ASN A 655 16.39 36.67 6.91
CA ASN A 655 17.73 36.65 6.34
C ASN A 655 17.70 36.02 4.93
N ASP A 656 16.99 34.90 4.74
CA ASP A 656 16.87 34.24 3.43
C ASP A 656 16.12 35.11 2.40
N PHE A 657 15.05 35.80 2.82
CA PHE A 657 14.37 36.79 1.99
C PHE A 657 15.30 37.95 1.59
N ARG A 658 16.10 38.48 2.53
CA ARG A 658 17.09 39.52 2.25
C ARG A 658 18.17 39.06 1.28
N ALA A 659 18.70 37.85 1.43
CA ALA A 659 19.67 37.31 0.47
C ALA A 659 19.06 37.16 -0.93
N ARG A 660 17.86 36.58 -1.05
CA ARG A 660 17.19 36.41 -2.36
C ARG A 660 16.80 37.74 -3.01
N LEU A 661 16.51 38.79 -2.23
CA LEU A 661 16.38 40.16 -2.74
C LEU A 661 17.71 40.72 -3.26
N ASN A 662 18.83 40.47 -2.57
CA ASN A 662 20.17 40.79 -3.08
C ASN A 662 20.51 40.00 -4.37
N TRP A 663 20.06 38.75 -4.51
CA TRP A 663 20.22 37.92 -5.72
C TRP A 663 19.50 38.48 -6.96
N CYS A 664 18.59 39.46 -6.80
CA CYS A 664 18.00 40.18 -7.93
C CYS A 664 19.00 41.12 -8.62
N ILE A 665 19.90 41.75 -7.86
CA ILE A 665 20.75 42.85 -8.33
C ILE A 665 22.25 42.51 -8.36
N LYS A 666 22.71 41.61 -7.47
CA LYS A 666 24.12 41.20 -7.36
C LYS A 666 24.34 39.88 -8.10
N PRO A 667 25.49 39.66 -8.77
CA PRO A 667 25.75 38.43 -9.50
C PRO A 667 26.54 37.40 -8.66
N GLY A 668 25.90 36.28 -8.32
CA GLY A 668 26.59 35.12 -7.71
C GLY A 668 27.32 35.47 -6.41
N LYS A 669 28.65 35.31 -6.37
CA LYS A 669 29.52 35.51 -5.18
C LYS A 669 29.53 36.94 -4.59
N GLU A 670 28.78 37.88 -5.15
CA GLU A 670 28.55 39.20 -4.56
C GLU A 670 27.40 39.22 -3.52
N ALA A 671 26.69 38.10 -3.34
CA ALA A 671 25.72 37.87 -2.27
C ALA A 671 25.90 36.48 -1.63
N ASN A 672 25.43 36.32 -0.39
CA ASN A 672 25.55 35.09 0.40
C ASN A 672 24.59 33.98 -0.09
N HIS A 673 24.94 32.71 0.13
CA HIS A 673 24.12 31.53 -0.17
C HIS A 673 24.09 30.55 1.02
N PRO A 674 22.99 29.81 1.25
CA PRO A 674 22.84 28.99 2.46
C PRO A 674 23.81 27.80 2.53
N PRO A 675 24.30 27.41 3.73
CA PRO A 675 25.22 26.29 3.93
C PRO A 675 24.74 24.93 3.39
N ARG A 676 25.66 24.12 2.89
CA ARG A 676 25.44 22.72 2.52
C ARG A 676 25.54 21.82 3.75
N VAL A 677 24.39 21.39 4.26
CA VAL A 677 24.31 20.52 5.44
C VAL A 677 24.54 19.05 5.06
N ILE A 678 25.59 18.46 5.62
CA ILE A 678 25.92 17.03 5.49
C ILE A 678 25.88 16.40 6.88
N VAL A 679 25.04 15.39 7.11
CA VAL A 679 24.97 14.67 8.40
C VAL A 679 25.24 13.18 8.21
N ASN A 680 26.18 12.62 8.99
CA ASN A 680 26.65 11.23 8.89
C ASN A 680 27.03 10.82 7.44
N GLY A 681 27.52 11.78 6.64
CA GLY A 681 27.87 11.58 5.23
C GLY A 681 26.72 11.77 4.22
N SER A 682 25.48 12.01 4.66
CA SER A 682 24.34 12.34 3.80
C SER A 682 24.24 13.86 3.57
N GLU A 683 24.48 14.34 2.36
CA GLU A 683 24.17 15.71 1.91
C GLU A 683 22.66 15.87 1.59
N GLY A 684 22.19 17.11 1.45
CA GLY A 684 20.85 17.44 0.94
C GLY A 684 19.88 18.02 1.97
N LYS A 685 18.60 18.09 1.60
CA LYS A 685 17.48 18.59 2.43
C LYS A 685 16.56 17.46 2.93
N GLN A 686 16.92 16.20 2.69
CA GLN A 686 16.11 15.02 3.00
C GLN A 686 16.16 14.69 4.49
N ILE A 687 14.99 14.37 5.07
CA ILE A 687 14.85 13.93 6.46
C ILE A 687 15.66 12.65 6.69
N LEU A 688 16.55 12.65 7.67
CA LEU A 688 17.40 11.49 7.98
C LEU A 688 16.69 10.57 8.97
N HIS A 689 16.38 9.34 8.56
CA HIS A 689 15.79 8.33 9.44
C HIS A 689 16.88 7.44 10.06
N ILE A 690 16.83 7.27 11.39
CA ILE A 690 17.75 6.42 12.15
C ILE A 690 16.94 5.52 13.08
N THR A 691 17.34 4.25 13.21
CA THR A 691 16.82 3.36 14.26
C THR A 691 17.83 3.30 15.41
N ALA A 692 17.37 3.47 16.64
CA ALA A 692 18.19 3.37 17.84
C ALA A 692 17.43 2.66 18.97
N LEU A 693 18.13 2.33 20.06
CA LEU A 693 17.55 1.59 21.20
C LEU A 693 17.38 2.46 22.44
N PRO A 694 16.42 2.12 23.31
CA PRO A 694 16.45 2.58 24.69
C PRO A 694 17.85 2.33 25.29
N GLY A 695 18.41 3.36 25.91
CA GLY A 695 19.74 3.29 26.52
C GLY A 695 20.94 3.54 25.59
N GLN A 696 20.78 3.45 24.27
CA GLN A 696 21.87 3.59 23.30
C GLN A 696 22.35 5.05 23.19
N THR A 697 23.64 5.26 22.99
CA THR A 697 24.17 6.56 22.52
C THR A 697 24.16 6.61 21.00
N VAL A 698 23.48 7.60 20.42
CA VAL A 698 23.53 7.93 18.98
C VAL A 698 24.48 9.10 18.79
N SER A 699 25.39 8.98 17.83
CA SER A 699 26.26 10.08 17.37
C SER A 699 25.76 10.64 16.06
N LEU A 700 25.71 11.96 15.94
CA LEU A 700 25.39 12.68 14.72
C LEU A 700 26.56 13.63 14.41
N ASP A 701 27.14 13.49 13.23
CA ASP A 701 28.32 14.22 12.78
C ASP A 701 28.00 15.06 11.54
N ALA A 702 28.21 16.37 11.65
CA ALA A 702 28.02 17.34 10.59
C ALA A 702 29.31 18.06 10.15
N ASP A 703 30.49 17.60 10.57
CA ASP A 703 31.81 18.24 10.31
C ASP A 703 32.16 18.39 8.81
N ARG A 704 31.50 17.60 7.94
CA ARG A 704 31.64 17.70 6.47
C ARG A 704 30.79 18.78 5.82
N SER A 705 29.93 19.45 6.59
CA SER A 705 29.08 20.54 6.09
C SER A 705 29.95 21.72 5.63
N GLN A 706 29.53 22.37 4.55
CA GLN A 706 30.37 23.34 3.83
C GLN A 706 29.59 24.60 3.49
N ASP A 707 30.27 25.73 3.62
CA ASP A 707 29.81 27.00 3.11
C ASP A 707 30.18 27.16 1.62
N PRO A 708 29.26 27.58 0.72
CA PRO A 708 29.54 27.73 -0.70
C PRO A 708 30.38 28.98 -1.06
N ASP A 709 30.35 30.03 -0.21
CA ASP A 709 31.09 31.27 -0.41
C ASP A 709 32.44 31.27 0.34
N GLY A 710 32.54 30.47 1.40
CA GLY A 710 33.72 30.22 2.20
C GLY A 710 33.61 30.75 3.64
N ASP A 711 32.42 31.13 4.07
CA ASP A 711 32.16 31.66 5.40
C ASP A 711 32.24 30.60 6.51
N LYS A 712 32.35 31.06 7.75
CA LYS A 712 32.45 30.17 8.93
C LYS A 712 31.07 29.66 9.32
N LEU A 713 31.00 28.38 9.67
CA LEU A 713 29.77 27.73 10.10
C LEU A 713 29.64 27.67 11.63
N MET A 714 28.49 28.13 12.14
CA MET A 714 27.97 27.88 13.49
C MET A 714 26.96 26.74 13.46
N TYR A 715 27.00 25.89 14.49
CA TYR A 715 26.14 24.70 14.60
C TYR A 715 25.23 24.83 15.82
N GLU A 716 23.94 24.51 15.65
CA GLU A 716 22.93 24.45 16.72
C GLU A 716 22.14 23.14 16.58
N TRP A 717 22.29 22.24 17.56
CA TRP A 717 21.50 21.00 17.66
C TRP A 717 20.46 21.14 18.78
N PHE A 718 19.20 20.82 18.50
CA PHE A 718 18.16 20.74 19.52
C PHE A 718 17.22 19.54 19.30
N VAL A 719 16.58 19.09 20.38
CA VAL A 719 15.55 18.06 20.32
C VAL A 719 14.19 18.75 20.17
N TYR A 720 13.51 18.52 19.05
CA TYR A 720 12.21 19.12 18.74
C TYR A 720 11.08 18.28 19.36
N ARG A 721 11.03 18.29 20.69
CA ARG A 721 10.20 17.43 21.56
C ARG A 721 8.72 17.43 21.17
N GLU A 722 8.18 18.56 20.75
CA GLU A 722 6.77 18.74 20.34
C GLU A 722 6.40 18.03 19.03
N THR A 723 7.37 17.44 18.33
CA THR A 723 7.17 16.76 17.04
C THR A 723 7.44 15.26 17.10
N GLY A 724 8.08 14.77 18.16
CA GLY A 724 8.33 13.34 18.40
C GLY A 724 7.26 12.73 19.31
N THR A 725 7.08 11.42 19.27
CA THR A 725 6.13 10.72 20.16
C THR A 725 6.69 10.39 21.54
N TYR A 726 7.97 10.71 21.80
CA TYR A 726 8.58 10.58 23.13
C TYR A 726 8.32 11.82 24.00
N PRO A 727 7.60 11.72 25.13
CA PRO A 727 7.21 12.87 25.93
C PRO A 727 8.29 13.34 26.92
N GLY A 728 9.34 12.55 27.17
CA GLY A 728 10.38 12.88 28.16
C GLY A 728 11.36 13.99 27.72
N GLN A 729 12.47 14.11 28.43
CA GLN A 729 13.60 14.97 28.04
C GLN A 729 14.73 14.14 27.47
N VAL A 730 15.46 14.70 26.50
CA VAL A 730 16.60 14.07 25.84
C VAL A 730 17.73 15.10 25.80
N THR A 731 18.91 14.74 26.31
CA THR A 731 20.05 15.66 26.42
C THR A 731 21.06 15.39 25.31
N LEU A 732 21.45 16.47 24.62
CA LEU A 732 22.52 16.48 23.62
C LEU A 732 23.84 16.93 24.28
N THR A 733 24.92 16.19 24.07
CA THR A 733 26.28 16.60 24.46
C THR A 733 26.97 17.32 23.31
N ASN A 734 27.57 18.47 23.59
CA ASN A 734 28.20 19.37 22.60
C ASN A 734 27.21 19.91 21.54
N ALA A 735 26.01 20.30 21.97
CA ALA A 735 24.93 20.81 21.10
C ALA A 735 25.27 22.05 20.24
N ALA A 736 26.42 22.68 20.45
CA ALA A 736 26.93 23.82 19.66
C ALA A 736 28.22 23.46 18.87
N SER A 737 28.36 22.21 18.44
CA SER A 737 29.54 21.68 17.74
C SER A 737 29.16 20.87 16.49
N PRO A 738 30.09 20.64 15.54
CA PRO A 738 29.79 19.89 14.33
C PRO A 738 29.36 18.45 14.62
N SER A 739 29.96 17.81 15.62
CA SER A 739 29.55 16.49 16.11
C SER A 739 28.89 16.59 17.48
N VAL A 740 27.74 15.94 17.61
CA VAL A 740 26.89 15.86 18.80
C VAL A 740 26.61 14.41 19.13
N ALA A 741 26.35 14.09 20.40
CA ALA A 741 25.80 12.80 20.78
C ALA A 741 24.57 12.96 21.69
N LEU A 742 23.66 11.99 21.66
CA LEU A 742 22.56 11.87 22.60
C LEU A 742 22.48 10.45 23.14
N LYS A 743 22.25 10.32 24.45
CA LYS A 743 21.76 9.06 25.01
C LYS A 743 20.25 9.00 24.78
N ILE A 744 19.78 7.98 24.09
CA ILE A 744 18.36 7.66 23.99
C ILE A 744 17.87 7.21 25.37
N PRO A 745 16.82 7.83 25.95
CA PRO A 745 16.30 7.43 27.24
C PRO A 745 15.81 5.99 27.28
N ASP A 746 15.98 5.35 28.43
CA ASP A 746 15.66 3.93 28.63
C ASP A 746 14.13 3.67 28.61
N ASP A 747 13.31 4.72 28.77
CA ASP A 747 11.84 4.70 28.65
C ASP A 747 11.31 5.14 27.26
N ALA A 748 12.20 5.49 26.31
CA ALA A 748 11.79 5.94 24.98
C ALA A 748 11.29 4.82 24.05
N SER A 749 11.13 3.61 24.58
CA SER A 749 10.63 2.39 23.93
C SER A 749 9.47 2.63 22.95
N GLY A 750 9.69 2.32 21.68
CA GLY A 750 8.69 2.41 20.60
C GLY A 750 8.28 3.83 20.21
N LYS A 751 8.98 4.87 20.67
CA LYS A 751 8.68 6.28 20.37
C LYS A 751 9.62 6.86 19.30
N THR A 752 9.29 8.03 18.78
CA THR A 752 10.20 8.83 17.96
C THR A 752 10.81 9.97 18.76
N ILE A 753 12.12 10.18 18.59
CA ILE A 753 12.85 11.35 19.07
C ILE A 753 13.29 12.14 17.85
N HIS A 754 12.91 13.41 17.78
CA HIS A 754 13.22 14.27 16.64
C HIS A 754 14.34 15.23 17.03
N VAL A 755 15.47 15.13 16.35
CA VAL A 755 16.60 16.06 16.49
C VAL A 755 16.63 16.95 15.25
N VAL A 756 16.89 18.24 15.44
CA VAL A 756 17.12 19.18 14.33
C VAL A 756 18.48 19.82 14.51
N LEU A 757 19.27 19.79 13.45
CA LEU A 757 20.44 20.62 13.24
C LEU A 757 19.99 21.89 12.50
N THR A 758 20.43 23.04 12.99
CA THR A 758 20.57 24.27 12.22
C THR A 758 22.04 24.57 12.05
N ILE A 759 22.50 24.77 10.82
CA ILE A 759 23.78 25.40 10.52
C ILE A 759 23.49 26.84 10.10
N ARG A 760 24.29 27.79 10.60
CA ARG A 760 24.29 29.18 10.11
C ARG A 760 25.69 29.60 9.70
N ASP A 761 25.80 30.37 8.63
CA ASP A 761 27.07 30.97 8.22
C ASP A 761 27.37 32.27 9.00
N HIS A 762 28.40 32.99 8.55
CA HIS A 762 28.82 34.30 9.06
C HIS A 762 28.76 35.41 7.99
N GLY A 763 28.08 35.15 6.87
CA GLY A 763 27.90 36.08 5.76
C GLY A 763 26.90 37.20 6.06
N ASN A 764 26.53 37.96 5.03
CA ASN A 764 25.68 39.14 5.19
C ASN A 764 24.53 39.19 4.15
N PRO A 765 23.27 38.97 4.55
CA PRO A 765 22.83 38.54 5.88
C PRO A 765 23.28 37.09 6.19
N PRO A 766 23.42 36.68 7.47
CA PRO A 766 23.77 35.31 7.81
C PRO A 766 22.64 34.34 7.46
N LEU A 767 22.89 33.31 6.64
CA LEU A 767 21.85 32.37 6.22
C LEU A 767 21.86 31.10 7.07
N ALA A 768 20.77 30.35 6.98
CA ALA A 768 20.51 29.17 7.78
C ALA A 768 20.09 28.00 6.89
N ALA A 769 20.61 26.81 7.19
CA ALA A 769 20.22 25.56 6.55
C ALA A 769 20.03 24.48 7.61
N TYR A 770 19.03 23.62 7.41
CA TYR A 770 18.59 22.68 8.44
C TYR A 770 18.75 21.21 8.04
N ARG A 771 18.78 20.33 9.03
CA ARG A 771 18.49 18.91 8.85
C ARG A 771 17.70 18.36 10.03
N ARG A 772 16.52 17.78 9.76
CA ARG A 772 15.82 16.90 10.71
C ARG A 772 16.37 15.49 10.65
N ILE A 773 16.59 14.92 11.84
CA ILE A 773 16.88 13.52 12.08
C ILE A 773 15.69 12.94 12.88
N VAL A 774 15.00 11.96 12.31
CA VAL A 774 13.92 11.22 12.98
C VAL A 774 14.51 9.91 13.50
N ILE A 775 14.70 9.83 14.81
CA ILE A 775 15.21 8.64 15.49
C ILE A 775 14.00 7.82 15.93
N GLN A 776 13.73 6.72 15.23
CA GLN A 776 12.81 5.69 15.70
C GLN A 776 13.51 4.91 16.80
N VAL A 777 13.01 5.02 18.03
CA VAL A 777 13.46 4.19 19.13
C VAL A 777 12.74 2.85 19.02
N GLY A 778 13.49 1.75 19.04
CA GLY A 778 12.93 0.40 19.11
C GLY A 778 12.09 0.20 20.38
N GLY A 779 11.17 -0.76 20.38
CA GLY A 779 10.50 -1.17 21.61
C GLY A 779 11.47 -1.86 22.59
N GLU A 780 10.94 -2.46 23.66
CA GLU A 780 11.70 -3.43 24.48
C GLU A 780 11.85 -4.82 23.80
N ALA A 781 11.98 -4.80 22.47
CA ALA A 781 12.81 -5.74 21.73
C ALA A 781 14.02 -4.91 21.24
N SER A 782 15.13 -5.03 21.97
CA SER A 782 16.37 -4.30 21.66
C SER A 782 16.94 -4.71 20.30
N ALA A 783 17.91 -4.01 19.73
CA ALA A 783 18.68 -4.50 18.57
C ALA A 783 19.82 -5.46 18.95
N ARG A 784 19.86 -5.90 20.22
CA ARG A 784 20.25 -7.29 20.51
C ARG A 784 19.09 -8.20 20.15
N ASP A 785 17.93 -8.07 20.78
CA ASP A 785 16.74 -8.91 20.49
C ASP A 785 16.31 -8.94 19.00
N LYS A 786 16.64 -7.94 18.16
CA LYS A 786 16.47 -7.93 16.68
C LYS A 786 17.64 -8.46 15.86
N ALA A 787 18.84 -8.55 16.43
CA ALA A 787 19.97 -9.28 15.87
C ALA A 787 19.99 -10.76 16.34
N ASP A 788 19.34 -11.03 17.47
CA ASP A 788 19.16 -12.30 18.14
C ASP A 788 17.70 -12.84 18.03
N GLU A 789 16.88 -12.27 17.13
CA GLU A 789 15.42 -12.52 17.03
C GLU A 789 15.13 -13.94 16.51
N TYR A 790 15.18 -14.88 17.44
CA TYR A 790 15.22 -16.30 17.11
C TYR A 790 13.82 -16.90 17.07
N PHE A 791 13.26 -16.90 15.86
CA PHE A 791 12.18 -17.78 15.48
C PHE A 791 12.79 -19.18 15.27
N PRO A 792 12.49 -20.17 16.15
CA PRO A 792 13.11 -21.48 16.06
C PRO A 792 12.75 -22.19 14.76
N ALA A 793 13.77 -22.77 14.13
CA ALA A 793 13.57 -23.81 13.11
C ALA A 793 12.77 -24.99 13.74
N PRO A 794 12.21 -25.91 12.94
CA PRO A 794 11.56 -27.13 13.45
C PRO A 794 12.43 -27.88 14.48
N GLU A 795 11.82 -28.63 15.40
CA GLU A 795 12.57 -29.35 16.44
C GLU A 795 13.49 -30.44 15.87
N SER A 796 13.20 -30.98 14.68
CA SER A 796 14.11 -31.83 13.89
C SER A 796 15.34 -31.08 13.35
N GLN A 797 15.25 -29.76 13.18
CA GLN A 797 16.28 -28.87 12.61
C GLN A 797 17.05 -28.07 13.68
N GLY A 798 16.87 -28.41 14.96
CA GLY A 798 17.56 -27.78 16.10
C GLY A 798 16.60 -27.22 17.14
N GLY A 799 15.40 -26.79 16.72
CA GLY A 799 14.35 -26.35 17.64
C GLY A 799 14.69 -25.08 18.43
N TRP A 800 14.19 -25.00 19.66
CA TRP A 800 14.50 -23.88 20.56
C TRP A 800 15.94 -23.91 21.09
N ARG A 801 16.61 -22.75 21.10
CA ARG A 801 17.83 -22.52 21.90
C ARG A 801 17.51 -22.74 23.39
N LYS A 802 18.48 -23.21 24.18
CA LYS A 802 18.31 -23.45 25.63
C LYS A 802 19.46 -22.82 26.41
N LEU A 803 19.17 -22.33 27.62
CA LEU A 803 20.14 -21.85 28.60
C LEU A 803 20.02 -22.70 29.86
N ASP A 804 21.07 -23.46 30.19
CA ASP A 804 21.10 -24.35 31.36
C ASP A 804 21.95 -23.79 32.52
N LYS A 805 22.75 -22.73 32.31
CA LYS A 805 23.60 -22.15 33.35
C LYS A 805 22.96 -20.94 34.07
N PRO A 806 23.03 -20.84 35.41
CA PRO A 806 22.47 -19.73 36.17
C PRO A 806 22.96 -18.33 35.75
N GLU A 807 24.23 -18.20 35.35
CA GLU A 807 24.82 -16.96 34.86
C GLU A 807 24.27 -16.57 33.47
N GLU A 808 24.18 -17.51 32.53
CA GLU A 808 23.65 -17.27 31.18
C GLU A 808 22.16 -16.92 31.21
N ILE A 809 21.38 -17.61 32.05
CA ILE A 809 19.96 -17.30 32.33
C ILE A 809 19.79 -15.86 32.84
N ARG A 810 20.70 -15.41 33.71
CA ARG A 810 20.66 -14.06 34.29
C ARG A 810 21.11 -12.98 33.29
N GLU A 811 22.15 -13.23 32.51
CA GLU A 811 22.75 -12.25 31.61
C GLU A 811 22.02 -12.14 30.27
N ILE A 812 21.63 -13.26 29.66
CA ILE A 812 21.03 -13.30 28.32
C ILE A 812 19.50 -13.12 28.43
N ALA A 813 18.83 -13.97 29.21
CA ALA A 813 17.37 -13.92 29.32
C ALA A 813 16.85 -12.89 30.34
N GLY A 814 17.71 -12.40 31.24
CA GLY A 814 17.32 -11.45 32.28
C GLY A 814 16.47 -12.06 33.39
N MET A 815 16.57 -13.36 33.65
CA MET A 815 15.77 -14.06 34.65
C MET A 815 16.58 -14.47 35.88
N ASP A 816 15.88 -14.61 37.00
CA ASP A 816 16.49 -15.02 38.26
C ASP A 816 16.48 -16.57 38.37
N PRO A 817 17.63 -17.25 38.23
CA PRO A 817 17.68 -18.71 38.23
C PRO A 817 17.18 -19.31 39.55
N ILE A 818 17.34 -18.62 40.69
CA ILE A 818 16.86 -19.11 41.99
C ILE A 818 15.33 -19.20 42.01
N LYS A 819 14.63 -18.30 41.29
CA LYS A 819 13.17 -18.35 41.14
C LYS A 819 12.72 -19.38 40.13
N LEU A 820 13.52 -19.68 39.11
CA LEU A 820 13.26 -20.78 38.18
C LEU A 820 13.47 -22.15 38.86
N ASP A 821 14.51 -22.31 39.69
CA ASP A 821 14.69 -23.50 40.52
C ASP A 821 13.54 -23.67 41.54
N ALA A 822 13.08 -22.58 42.16
CA ALA A 822 11.90 -22.61 43.04
C ALA A 822 10.62 -22.98 42.27
N LEU A 823 10.42 -22.47 41.05
CA LEU A 823 9.30 -22.85 40.18
C LEU A 823 9.39 -24.33 39.76
N LYS A 824 10.58 -24.82 39.42
CA LYS A 824 10.84 -26.23 39.09
C LYS A 824 10.56 -27.15 40.29
N ALA A 825 11.01 -26.77 41.48
CA ALA A 825 10.72 -27.50 42.71
C ALA A 825 9.22 -27.51 43.02
N TRP A 826 8.52 -26.38 42.82
CA TRP A 826 7.07 -26.28 43.00
C TRP A 826 6.30 -27.14 41.99
N LEU A 827 6.62 -27.08 40.70
CA LEU A 827 6.04 -27.93 39.65
C LEU A 827 6.23 -29.43 39.93
N MET A 828 7.36 -29.81 40.54
CA MET A 828 7.64 -31.19 40.95
C MET A 828 6.98 -31.59 42.29
N GLN A 829 6.28 -30.68 42.97
CA GLN A 829 5.56 -30.91 44.23
C GLN A 829 4.05 -30.64 44.12
N SER A 830 3.59 -29.90 43.10
CA SER A 830 2.19 -29.52 42.91
C SER A 830 1.32 -30.64 42.34
N ASP A 831 1.93 -31.62 41.65
CA ASP A 831 1.23 -32.70 40.96
C ASP A 831 2.11 -33.95 40.85
N ASP A 832 1.49 -35.12 40.76
CA ASP A 832 2.15 -36.40 40.50
C ASP A 832 1.88 -37.00 39.10
N ARG A 833 0.96 -36.40 38.32
CA ARG A 833 0.67 -36.77 36.93
C ARG A 833 1.86 -36.47 36.00
N ASP A 834 1.98 -37.23 34.91
CA ASP A 834 2.94 -36.94 33.85
C ASP A 834 2.68 -35.53 33.25
N PHE A 835 3.70 -34.67 33.17
CA PHE A 835 3.60 -33.32 32.59
C PHE A 835 4.90 -32.89 31.90
N ALA A 836 4.79 -31.90 31.01
CA ALA A 836 5.92 -31.18 30.46
C ALA A 836 5.65 -29.67 30.54
N ALA A 837 6.63 -28.89 31.01
CA ALA A 837 6.52 -27.45 31.16
C ALA A 837 7.79 -26.75 30.64
N VAL A 838 7.61 -25.67 29.86
CA VAL A 838 8.71 -24.83 29.36
C VAL A 838 8.42 -23.36 29.66
N VAL A 839 9.48 -22.60 29.97
CA VAL A 839 9.45 -21.13 30.01
C VAL A 839 10.42 -20.62 28.96
N ILE A 840 9.92 -19.74 28.10
CA ILE A 840 10.68 -19.18 26.97
C ILE A 840 10.81 -17.66 27.13
N ARG A 841 12.03 -17.15 26.97
CA ARG A 841 12.37 -15.73 27.06
C ARG A 841 13.44 -15.41 26.01
N ARG A 842 13.23 -14.37 25.19
CA ARG A 842 14.16 -13.93 24.12
C ARG A 842 14.58 -15.05 23.13
N GLY A 843 13.65 -15.96 22.80
CA GLY A 843 13.95 -17.10 21.92
C GLY A 843 14.87 -18.16 22.54
N TYR A 844 14.95 -18.22 23.87
CA TYR A 844 15.60 -19.29 24.63
C TYR A 844 14.61 -19.95 25.61
N ILE A 845 14.65 -21.28 25.71
CA ILE A 845 14.15 -22.02 26.86
C ILE A 845 15.09 -21.72 28.04
N VAL A 846 14.51 -21.21 29.14
CA VAL A 846 15.23 -20.90 30.40
C VAL A 846 14.83 -21.82 31.55
N LEU A 847 13.72 -22.53 31.39
CA LEU A 847 13.30 -23.62 32.27
C LEU A 847 12.58 -24.66 31.41
N GLU A 848 12.91 -25.92 31.66
CA GLU A 848 12.29 -27.10 31.05
C GLU A 848 12.18 -28.17 32.15
N VAL A 849 10.96 -28.66 32.37
CA VAL A 849 10.64 -29.65 33.41
C VAL A 849 9.76 -30.71 32.80
N GLU A 850 10.18 -31.96 32.93
CA GLU A 850 9.57 -33.15 32.35
C GLU A 850 9.33 -34.19 33.45
N ARG A 851 8.12 -34.74 33.51
CA ARG A 851 7.77 -35.93 34.29
C ARG A 851 6.98 -36.86 33.36
N GLY A 852 7.55 -37.99 32.97
CA GLY A 852 6.88 -38.99 32.11
C GLY A 852 6.46 -38.52 30.71
N ASN A 853 6.81 -37.29 30.33
CA ASN A 853 6.45 -36.62 29.08
C ASN A 853 7.62 -35.76 28.62
N SER A 854 8.06 -35.92 27.37
CA SER A 854 8.96 -34.96 26.77
C SER A 854 8.25 -33.69 26.33
N ALA A 855 8.82 -32.54 26.69
CA ALA A 855 8.45 -31.23 26.17
C ALA A 855 8.66 -31.11 24.65
N LYS A 856 9.52 -31.95 24.05
CA LYS A 856 9.89 -31.93 22.63
C LYS A 856 9.03 -32.82 21.73
N THR A 857 8.76 -34.05 22.13
CA THR A 857 8.15 -35.08 21.24
C THR A 857 6.73 -35.49 21.61
N ASP A 858 6.33 -35.34 22.88
CA ASP A 858 5.18 -36.08 23.38
C ASP A 858 3.91 -35.24 23.25
N ALA A 859 3.18 -35.46 22.15
CA ALA A 859 1.91 -34.81 21.85
C ALA A 859 0.79 -35.28 22.82
N ARG A 860 0.81 -34.82 24.07
CA ARG A 860 -0.27 -35.06 25.05
C ARG A 860 -1.44 -34.08 24.84
N ARG A 861 -2.65 -34.47 25.27
CA ARG A 861 -3.89 -33.67 25.14
C ARG A 861 -3.72 -32.33 25.86
N VAL A 862 -3.76 -31.21 25.12
CA VAL A 862 -3.60 -29.85 25.70
C VAL A 862 -4.89 -29.31 26.37
N ALA A 863 -5.93 -30.15 26.42
CA ALA A 863 -7.24 -29.83 26.95
C ALA A 863 -7.77 -28.49 26.40
N SER A 864 -8.39 -27.66 27.24
CA SER A 864 -8.96 -26.36 26.83
C SER A 864 -8.00 -25.33 26.22
N VAL A 865 -6.68 -25.55 26.19
CA VAL A 865 -5.78 -24.71 25.38
C VAL A 865 -6.11 -24.81 23.89
N SER A 866 -6.65 -25.95 23.45
CA SER A 866 -7.08 -26.17 22.06
C SER A 866 -8.18 -25.20 21.60
N LYS A 867 -8.93 -24.59 22.54
CA LYS A 867 -9.93 -23.55 22.25
C LYS A 867 -9.28 -22.26 21.73
N ALA A 868 -8.14 -21.87 22.30
CA ALA A 868 -7.36 -20.71 21.85
C ALA A 868 -6.69 -20.99 20.49
N VAL A 869 -6.20 -22.20 20.27
CA VAL A 869 -5.69 -22.64 18.95
C VAL A 869 -6.81 -22.58 17.90
N CYS A 870 -7.99 -23.12 18.19
CA CYS A 870 -9.15 -23.09 17.28
C CYS A 870 -9.60 -21.67 16.94
N ALA A 871 -9.70 -20.77 17.92
CA ALA A 871 -10.01 -19.36 17.67
C ALA A 871 -8.94 -18.67 16.82
N THR A 872 -7.66 -18.99 17.04
CA THR A 872 -6.53 -18.46 16.25
C THR A 872 -6.59 -18.96 14.80
N VAL A 873 -6.87 -20.25 14.59
CA VAL A 873 -7.08 -20.84 13.25
C VAL A 873 -8.29 -20.22 12.56
N LEU A 874 -9.41 -19.99 13.26
CA LEU A 874 -10.58 -19.36 12.65
C LEU A 874 -10.40 -17.87 12.39
N ALA A 875 -9.53 -17.17 13.12
CA ALA A 875 -9.13 -15.81 12.78
C ALA A 875 -8.33 -15.78 11.46
N ILE A 876 -7.42 -16.74 11.26
CA ILE A 876 -6.70 -16.89 9.98
C ILE A 876 -7.68 -17.22 8.86
N ALA A 877 -8.65 -18.12 9.08
CA ALA A 877 -9.71 -18.41 8.12
C ALA A 877 -10.56 -17.16 7.81
N SER A 878 -10.94 -16.38 8.83
CA SER A 878 -11.67 -15.10 8.67
C SER A 878 -10.88 -14.13 7.79
N GLU A 879 -9.62 -13.86 8.11
CA GLU A 879 -8.73 -12.96 7.35
C GLU A 879 -8.58 -13.41 5.89
N GLN A 880 -8.21 -14.68 5.67
CA GLN A 880 -8.08 -15.25 4.33
C GLN A 880 -9.40 -15.19 3.55
N SER A 881 -10.55 -15.36 4.21
CA SER A 881 -11.86 -15.27 3.57
C SER A 881 -12.21 -13.84 3.15
N GLN A 882 -11.84 -12.82 3.92
CA GLN A 882 -12.01 -11.42 3.51
C GLN A 882 -11.13 -11.11 2.30
N GLN A 883 -9.91 -11.64 2.29
CA GLN A 883 -8.98 -11.65 1.16
C GLN A 883 -9.43 -12.55 -0.02
N GLY A 884 -10.53 -13.29 0.09
CA GLY A 884 -11.07 -14.14 -0.99
C GLY A 884 -10.32 -15.47 -1.21
N LEU A 885 -9.36 -15.80 -0.36
CA LEU A 885 -8.54 -17.02 -0.44
C LEU A 885 -9.27 -18.29 0.05
N THR A 886 -10.54 -18.17 0.47
CA THR A 886 -11.35 -19.30 0.95
C THR A 886 -12.73 -19.34 0.27
N PRO A 887 -13.35 -20.53 0.08
CA PRO A 887 -14.61 -20.68 -0.66
C PRO A 887 -15.83 -19.89 -0.15
N ARG A 888 -15.84 -19.49 1.13
CA ARG A 888 -16.86 -18.58 1.67
C ARG A 888 -16.23 -17.49 2.53
N LYS A 889 -16.70 -16.24 2.34
CA LYS A 889 -16.39 -15.11 3.22
C LYS A 889 -17.08 -15.28 4.58
N MET A 890 -16.35 -14.98 5.65
CA MET A 890 -16.84 -14.99 7.03
C MET A 890 -16.11 -13.91 7.85
N GLN A 891 -16.88 -13.19 8.66
CA GLN A 891 -16.42 -12.31 9.72
C GLN A 891 -16.91 -12.83 11.07
N PHE A 892 -16.25 -12.43 12.16
CA PHE A 892 -16.60 -12.91 13.49
C PHE A 892 -18.01 -12.52 13.97
N ASP A 893 -18.65 -11.50 13.38
CA ASP A 893 -20.04 -11.14 13.74
C ASP A 893 -21.11 -11.79 12.85
N ASP A 894 -20.73 -12.61 11.87
CA ASP A 894 -21.67 -13.37 11.05
C ASP A 894 -22.33 -14.53 11.85
N PRO A 895 -23.57 -14.95 11.51
CA PRO A 895 -24.23 -16.10 12.12
C PRO A 895 -23.46 -17.39 11.85
N ALA A 896 -22.98 -18.06 12.91
CA ALA A 896 -22.16 -19.25 12.80
C ALA A 896 -22.88 -20.42 12.09
N PHE A 897 -24.19 -20.53 12.27
CA PHE A 897 -24.99 -21.63 11.74
C PHE A 897 -25.26 -21.55 10.22
N ASP A 898 -25.01 -20.40 9.58
CA ASP A 898 -25.03 -20.29 8.11
C ASP A 898 -23.82 -21.02 7.47
N PHE A 899 -22.79 -21.31 8.28
CA PHE A 899 -21.60 -22.09 7.95
C PHE A 899 -21.62 -23.52 8.52
N ILE A 900 -22.76 -24.02 9.00
CA ILE A 900 -22.88 -25.41 9.48
C ILE A 900 -24.10 -26.07 8.83
N PRO A 901 -24.01 -26.52 7.57
CA PRO A 901 -25.16 -27.09 6.84
C PRO A 901 -25.75 -28.33 7.54
N TRP A 902 -24.91 -29.15 8.17
CA TRP A 902 -25.32 -30.33 8.95
C TRP A 902 -26.16 -30.01 10.20
N ALA A 903 -26.18 -28.77 10.66
CA ALA A 903 -27.03 -28.34 11.77
C ALA A 903 -28.50 -28.16 11.37
N GLN A 904 -28.83 -28.23 10.06
CA GLN A 904 -30.17 -27.99 9.56
C GLN A 904 -31.02 -29.28 9.51
N PRO A 905 -32.29 -29.25 9.93
CA PRO A 905 -33.00 -28.12 10.55
C PRO A 905 -32.53 -27.87 12.00
N LEU A 906 -32.37 -26.59 12.38
CA LEU A 906 -31.91 -26.22 13.72
C LEU A 906 -32.82 -26.76 14.83
N SER A 907 -32.23 -27.48 15.79
CA SER A 907 -32.94 -28.05 16.95
C SER A 907 -33.53 -27.01 17.92
N ASP A 908 -33.01 -25.78 17.88
CA ASP A 908 -33.52 -24.60 18.59
C ASP A 908 -33.43 -23.40 17.65
N PRO A 909 -34.54 -22.72 17.30
CA PRO A 909 -34.53 -21.57 16.39
C PRO A 909 -33.58 -20.44 16.80
N ARG A 910 -33.24 -20.32 18.09
CA ARG A 910 -32.29 -19.31 18.59
C ARG A 910 -30.85 -19.57 18.15
N LYS A 911 -30.49 -20.80 17.73
CA LYS A 911 -29.17 -21.12 17.16
C LYS A 911 -28.84 -20.22 15.95
N ALA A 912 -29.85 -19.81 15.17
CA ALA A 912 -29.68 -18.89 14.04
C ALA A 912 -29.15 -17.49 14.43
N GLN A 913 -29.18 -17.11 15.70
CA GLN A 913 -28.68 -15.82 16.21
C GLN A 913 -27.28 -15.92 16.84
N VAL A 914 -26.69 -17.12 16.91
CA VAL A 914 -25.34 -17.32 17.46
C VAL A 914 -24.31 -16.86 16.43
N THR A 915 -23.55 -15.82 16.75
CA THR A 915 -22.43 -15.36 15.89
C THR A 915 -21.14 -16.14 16.16
N VAL A 916 -20.21 -16.12 15.20
CA VAL A 916 -18.88 -16.77 15.34
C VAL A 916 -18.12 -16.24 16.58
N ARG A 917 -18.19 -14.93 16.87
CA ARG A 917 -17.62 -14.26 18.06
C ARG A 917 -18.15 -14.88 19.36
N GLN A 918 -19.45 -15.18 19.40
CA GLN A 918 -20.13 -15.75 20.56
C GLN A 918 -19.76 -17.22 20.83
N LEU A 919 -19.23 -17.95 19.85
CA LEU A 919 -18.63 -19.28 20.07
C LEU A 919 -17.35 -19.14 20.93
N PHE A 920 -16.53 -18.14 20.63
CA PHE A 920 -15.19 -17.99 21.19
C PHE A 920 -15.13 -17.29 22.55
N ASN A 921 -16.06 -16.38 22.83
CA ASN A 921 -16.15 -15.71 24.14
C ASN A 921 -17.22 -16.34 25.06
N HIS A 922 -17.73 -17.53 24.71
CA HIS A 922 -18.65 -18.33 25.51
C HIS A 922 -20.02 -17.68 25.81
N THR A 923 -20.44 -16.70 25.00
CA THR A 923 -21.77 -16.04 25.11
C THR A 923 -22.85 -16.61 24.17
N SER A 924 -22.57 -17.72 23.48
CA SER A 924 -23.50 -18.37 22.53
C SER A 924 -24.66 -19.16 23.14
N GLY A 925 -24.60 -19.50 24.43
CA GLY A 925 -25.62 -20.36 25.08
C GLY A 925 -25.59 -21.84 24.67
N LEU A 926 -24.69 -22.25 23.75
CA LEU A 926 -24.54 -23.63 23.28
C LEU A 926 -23.93 -24.52 24.36
N CYS A 927 -24.76 -25.40 24.94
CA CYS A 927 -24.36 -26.46 25.87
C CYS A 927 -23.21 -26.10 26.86
N PRO A 928 -23.41 -25.15 27.78
CA PRO A 928 -22.41 -24.81 28.80
C PRO A 928 -22.07 -26.01 29.70
N GLU A 929 -20.81 -26.17 30.06
CA GLU A 929 -20.33 -27.27 30.92
C GLU A 929 -20.95 -27.27 32.33
N ALA A 930 -21.46 -26.11 32.77
CA ALA A 930 -22.26 -25.99 33.99
C ALA A 930 -23.54 -26.85 33.97
N ASN A 931 -24.03 -27.24 32.79
CA ASN A 931 -25.21 -28.08 32.62
C ASN A 931 -24.90 -29.59 32.70
N GLY A 932 -23.64 -29.97 32.91
CA GLY A 932 -23.23 -31.37 33.15
C GLY A 932 -23.38 -32.28 31.93
N SER A 933 -23.17 -31.78 30.72
CA SER A 933 -23.14 -32.57 29.48
C SER A 933 -21.79 -33.23 29.25
N ASP A 934 -21.78 -34.35 28.52
CA ASP A 934 -20.54 -34.98 28.07
C ASP A 934 -19.91 -34.18 26.93
N ASN A 935 -18.61 -33.89 27.03
CA ASN A 935 -17.88 -33.06 26.07
C ASN A 935 -17.40 -33.80 24.81
N ASP A 936 -17.55 -35.12 24.80
CA ASP A 936 -17.24 -36.05 23.71
C ASP A 936 -18.52 -36.77 23.27
N GLY A 937 -18.72 -37.01 21.98
CA GLY A 937 -19.95 -37.62 21.44
C GLY A 937 -19.88 -37.85 19.93
N SER A 938 -21.02 -38.08 19.29
CA SER A 938 -21.16 -38.05 17.82
C SER A 938 -21.54 -36.65 17.33
N TRP A 939 -21.37 -36.34 16.05
CA TRP A 939 -21.75 -35.01 15.53
C TRP A 939 -23.25 -34.72 15.64
N GLU A 940 -24.12 -35.73 15.55
CA GLU A 940 -25.56 -35.58 15.83
C GLU A 940 -25.81 -35.18 17.29
N TYR A 941 -25.02 -35.70 18.24
CA TYR A 941 -25.09 -35.29 19.64
C TYR A 941 -24.67 -33.83 19.82
N ILE A 942 -23.51 -33.45 19.25
CA ILE A 942 -22.96 -32.09 19.35
C ILE A 942 -23.91 -31.05 18.74
N LEU A 943 -24.50 -31.33 17.58
CA LEU A 943 -25.40 -30.41 16.88
C LEU A 943 -26.81 -30.33 17.51
N GLY A 944 -27.20 -31.30 18.34
CA GLY A 944 -28.46 -31.31 19.09
C GLY A 944 -29.58 -32.18 18.50
N HIS A 945 -29.25 -33.11 17.61
CA HIS A 945 -30.20 -33.94 16.86
C HIS A 945 -30.56 -35.27 17.54
N THR A 946 -29.92 -35.60 18.68
CA THR A 946 -30.19 -36.83 19.46
C THR A 946 -31.37 -36.72 20.43
N GLY A 947 -31.95 -35.52 20.61
CA GLY A 947 -33.02 -35.27 21.59
C GLY A 947 -32.55 -35.13 23.04
N ASP A 948 -31.24 -34.97 23.29
CA ASP A 948 -30.76 -34.51 24.61
C ASP A 948 -31.07 -33.01 24.77
N PRO A 949 -31.92 -32.60 25.75
CA PRO A 949 -32.31 -31.20 25.91
C PRO A 949 -31.13 -30.27 26.21
N ARG A 950 -29.96 -30.79 26.60
CA ARG A 950 -28.74 -30.03 26.87
C ARG A 950 -28.00 -29.59 25.60
N THR A 951 -28.13 -30.31 24.48
CA THR A 951 -27.51 -29.95 23.18
C THR A 951 -28.56 -29.52 22.14
N GLU A 952 -29.79 -30.02 22.26
CA GLU A 952 -30.97 -29.57 21.50
C GLU A 952 -31.19 -28.05 21.68
N LYS A 953 -31.15 -27.54 22.92
CA LYS A 953 -31.59 -26.19 23.28
C LYS A 953 -30.46 -25.30 23.80
N LEU A 954 -30.54 -23.99 23.55
CA LEU A 954 -29.64 -23.01 24.15
C LEU A 954 -30.00 -22.77 25.63
N ALA A 955 -28.99 -22.69 26.49
CA ALA A 955 -29.15 -22.47 27.93
C ALA A 955 -29.63 -21.04 28.28
N PHE A 956 -29.33 -20.08 27.42
CA PHE A 956 -29.71 -18.67 27.48
C PHE A 956 -29.67 -18.10 26.05
N ASP A 957 -30.25 -16.92 25.82
CA ASP A 957 -30.30 -16.32 24.49
C ASP A 957 -28.92 -15.75 24.09
N PRO A 958 -28.48 -15.84 22.82
CA PRO A 958 -27.12 -15.47 22.44
C PRO A 958 -26.76 -14.03 22.81
N GLY A 959 -25.60 -13.84 23.43
CA GLY A 959 -25.14 -12.54 23.94
C GLY A 959 -25.81 -12.05 25.23
N THR A 960 -26.75 -12.78 25.84
CA THR A 960 -27.42 -12.37 27.11
C THR A 960 -26.75 -12.90 28.37
N GLY A 961 -25.90 -13.92 28.24
CA GLY A 961 -25.22 -14.59 29.35
C GLY A 961 -23.87 -15.16 28.92
N CYS A 962 -23.15 -15.80 29.85
CA CYS A 962 -21.87 -16.44 29.58
C CYS A 962 -21.82 -17.80 30.27
N GLY A 963 -21.48 -18.85 29.52
CA GLY A 963 -21.39 -20.21 30.02
C GLY A 963 -20.33 -20.97 29.25
N TYR A 964 -19.25 -21.35 29.93
CA TYR A 964 -18.08 -21.95 29.31
C TYR A 964 -18.46 -23.24 28.56
N SER A 965 -18.07 -23.34 27.30
CA SER A 965 -18.54 -24.39 26.40
C SER A 965 -17.44 -24.96 25.54
N THR A 966 -17.30 -26.29 25.59
CA THR A 966 -16.50 -27.08 24.65
C THR A 966 -17.29 -27.36 23.36
N HIS A 967 -18.61 -27.50 23.45
CA HIS A 967 -19.50 -27.66 22.29
C HIS A 967 -19.44 -26.48 21.31
N ALA A 968 -19.36 -25.24 21.81
CA ALA A 968 -19.24 -24.05 20.97
C ALA A 968 -17.99 -24.07 20.08
N LEU A 969 -16.87 -24.63 20.57
CA LEU A 969 -15.64 -24.75 19.79
C LEU A 969 -15.65 -25.97 18.84
N HIS A 970 -16.43 -27.02 19.15
CA HIS A 970 -16.73 -28.07 18.17
C HIS A 970 -17.53 -27.50 16.98
N HIS A 971 -18.49 -26.59 17.23
CA HIS A 971 -19.17 -25.87 16.15
C HIS A 971 -18.20 -24.97 15.36
N ALA A 972 -17.28 -24.27 16.04
CA ALA A 972 -16.27 -23.44 15.38
C ALA A 972 -15.35 -24.24 14.43
N ALA A 973 -15.05 -25.50 14.74
CA ALA A 973 -14.33 -26.38 13.82
C ALA A 973 -15.13 -26.59 12.51
N LEU A 974 -16.42 -26.91 12.58
CA LEU A 974 -17.27 -27.06 11.38
C LEU A 974 -17.46 -25.76 10.59
N VAL A 975 -17.48 -24.60 11.26
CA VAL A 975 -17.41 -23.29 10.58
C VAL A 975 -16.12 -23.17 9.79
N CYS A 976 -14.97 -23.61 10.34
CA CYS A 976 -13.69 -23.60 9.64
C CYS A 976 -13.77 -24.37 8.32
N GLU A 977 -14.35 -25.57 8.34
CA GLU A 977 -14.39 -26.42 7.15
C GLU A 977 -15.28 -25.84 6.05
N THR A 978 -16.44 -25.30 6.43
CA THR A 978 -17.37 -24.65 5.48
C THR A 978 -16.83 -23.31 4.96
N VAL A 979 -16.01 -22.61 5.73
CA VAL A 979 -15.33 -21.36 5.31
C VAL A 979 -14.15 -21.65 4.37
N THR A 980 -13.32 -22.64 4.71
CA THR A 980 -12.03 -22.94 4.04
C THR A 980 -12.10 -24.00 2.95
N GLY A 981 -13.15 -24.81 2.92
CA GLY A 981 -13.25 -25.98 2.04
C GLY A 981 -12.31 -27.13 2.42
N LYS A 982 -11.64 -27.07 3.57
CA LYS A 982 -10.67 -28.06 4.06
C LYS A 982 -11.05 -28.54 5.46
N PRO A 983 -10.82 -29.80 5.82
CA PRO A 983 -10.94 -30.27 7.20
C PRO A 983 -10.16 -29.40 8.18
N TYR A 984 -10.71 -29.14 9.38
CA TYR A 984 -10.17 -28.18 10.33
C TYR A 984 -8.74 -28.55 10.77
N ASP A 985 -8.42 -29.84 10.88
CA ASP A 985 -7.06 -30.31 11.13
C ASP A 985 -6.10 -29.91 9.99
N GLN A 986 -6.48 -30.15 8.74
CA GLN A 986 -5.67 -29.85 7.56
C GLN A 986 -5.43 -28.34 7.42
N PHE A 987 -6.46 -27.52 7.63
CA PHE A 987 -6.33 -26.07 7.59
C PHE A 987 -5.48 -25.53 8.76
N ALA A 988 -5.65 -26.05 9.98
CA ALA A 988 -4.78 -25.70 11.12
C ALA A 988 -3.31 -26.06 10.87
N ILE A 989 -3.05 -27.22 10.26
CA ILE A 989 -1.70 -27.66 9.89
C ILE A 989 -1.09 -26.74 8.84
N GLU A 990 -1.85 -26.39 7.80
CA GLU A 990 -1.39 -25.57 6.67
C GLU A 990 -1.19 -24.10 7.04
N ALA A 991 -2.18 -23.49 7.70
CA ALA A 991 -2.23 -22.06 7.94
C ALA A 991 -1.54 -21.62 9.24
N LEU A 992 -1.39 -22.52 10.24
CA LEU A 992 -0.78 -22.20 11.53
C LEU A 992 0.42 -23.09 11.90
N PHE A 993 0.36 -24.43 11.75
CA PHE A 993 1.44 -25.28 12.28
C PHE A 993 2.70 -25.25 11.40
N LYS A 994 2.56 -25.47 10.08
CA LYS A 994 3.69 -25.44 9.13
C LYS A 994 4.44 -24.08 9.14
N PRO A 995 3.78 -22.90 9.10
CA PRO A 995 4.48 -21.61 9.14
C PRO A 995 5.28 -21.36 10.41
N LEU A 996 4.90 -21.99 11.53
CA LEU A 996 5.59 -21.89 12.82
C LEU A 996 6.65 -22.99 13.03
N GLY A 997 6.81 -23.91 12.09
CA GLY A 997 7.71 -25.06 12.22
C GLY A 997 7.30 -26.07 13.30
N ILE A 998 6.00 -26.16 13.60
CA ILE A 998 5.44 -27.17 14.52
C ILE A 998 5.50 -28.56 13.85
N GLU A 999 5.81 -29.61 14.62
CA GLU A 999 6.07 -30.95 14.07
C GLU A 999 5.25 -32.10 14.67
N HIS A 1000 4.81 -32.02 15.93
CA HIS A 1000 4.11 -33.12 16.58
C HIS A 1000 2.72 -32.70 17.03
N TRP A 1001 1.68 -33.35 16.49
CA TRP A 1001 0.30 -33.12 16.89
C TRP A 1001 -0.57 -34.36 16.67
N TRP A 1002 -1.75 -34.36 17.27
CA TRP A 1002 -2.91 -35.13 16.81
C TRP A 1002 -4.19 -34.33 17.05
N PHE A 1003 -5.22 -34.63 16.26
CA PHE A 1003 -6.56 -34.07 16.42
C PHE A 1003 -7.55 -35.16 16.85
N GLN A 1004 -8.51 -34.77 17.67
CA GLN A 1004 -9.69 -35.57 17.95
C GLN A 1004 -10.62 -35.54 16.75
N TYR A 1005 -11.34 -36.63 16.49
CA TYR A 1005 -12.40 -36.69 15.49
C TYR A 1005 -13.65 -37.25 16.16
N PHE A 1006 -14.82 -36.81 15.72
CA PHE A 1006 -16.08 -37.48 16.00
C PHE A 1006 -16.67 -38.02 14.69
N ASP A 1007 -17.40 -39.12 14.79
CA ASP A 1007 -18.20 -39.69 13.72
C ASP A 1007 -19.62 -39.12 13.78
N GLY A 1008 -20.33 -39.11 12.65
CA GLY A 1008 -21.66 -38.51 12.50
C GLY A 1008 -22.49 -39.22 11.43
N GLY A 1009 -22.58 -40.55 11.55
CA GLY A 1009 -23.37 -41.40 10.67
C GLY A 1009 -22.97 -41.32 9.19
N GLU A 1010 -23.92 -41.64 8.30
CA GLU A 1010 -23.78 -41.53 6.85
C GLU A 1010 -24.03 -40.09 6.33
N THR A 1011 -24.63 -39.22 7.16
CA THR A 1011 -25.13 -37.89 6.76
C THR A 1011 -24.18 -36.74 7.05
N ILE A 1012 -23.40 -36.85 8.13
CA ILE A 1012 -22.33 -35.90 8.47
C ILE A 1012 -20.99 -36.55 8.14
N GLY A 1013 -20.76 -37.79 8.60
CA GLY A 1013 -19.48 -38.48 8.44
C GLY A 1013 -18.48 -38.10 9.54
N ARG A 1014 -17.19 -38.30 9.26
CA ARG A 1014 -16.12 -38.22 10.27
C ARG A 1014 -15.30 -36.94 10.12
N HIS A 1015 -15.52 -35.97 10.99
CA HIS A 1015 -14.84 -34.67 11.00
C HIS A 1015 -13.95 -34.47 12.23
N PRO A 1016 -12.81 -33.77 12.10
CA PRO A 1016 -11.98 -33.35 13.23
C PRO A 1016 -12.74 -32.37 14.13
N THR A 1017 -12.42 -32.40 15.42
CA THR A 1017 -12.93 -31.46 16.42
C THR A 1017 -11.84 -30.45 16.78
N HIS A 1018 -12.16 -29.42 17.58
CA HIS A 1018 -11.14 -28.53 18.10
C HIS A 1018 -10.17 -29.20 19.09
N GLY A 1019 -10.46 -30.41 19.57
CA GLY A 1019 -9.61 -31.14 20.53
C GLY A 1019 -8.30 -31.59 19.89
N LEU A 1020 -7.17 -31.29 20.54
CA LEU A 1020 -5.84 -31.66 20.02
C LEU A 1020 -4.85 -32.01 21.14
N GLY A 1021 -3.75 -32.64 20.76
CA GLY A 1021 -2.56 -32.80 21.59
C GLY A 1021 -1.28 -32.36 20.88
N MET A 1022 -0.31 -31.85 21.63
CA MET A 1022 0.90 -31.19 21.12
C MET A 1022 1.96 -31.09 22.24
N PRO A 1023 3.28 -31.24 21.96
CA PRO A 1023 4.33 -31.06 22.96
C PRO A 1023 4.42 -29.61 23.47
N ALA A 1024 4.97 -29.43 24.67
CA ALA A 1024 5.07 -28.10 25.29
C ALA A 1024 5.91 -27.11 24.46
N ARG A 1025 6.98 -27.57 23.79
CA ARG A 1025 7.81 -26.76 22.88
C ARG A 1025 7.09 -26.33 21.62
N ASP A 1026 6.29 -27.23 21.04
CA ASP A 1026 5.48 -26.94 19.83
C ASP A 1026 4.37 -25.94 20.18
N LEU A 1027 3.66 -26.17 21.28
CA LEU A 1027 2.60 -25.27 21.77
C LEU A 1027 3.11 -23.85 22.06
N ALA A 1028 4.34 -23.75 22.59
CA ALA A 1028 4.98 -22.46 22.87
C ALA A 1028 5.28 -21.64 21.59
N ARG A 1029 5.39 -22.26 20.41
CA ARG A 1029 5.55 -21.53 19.13
C ARG A 1029 4.34 -20.65 18.80
N ILE A 1030 3.13 -21.14 19.07
CA ILE A 1030 1.88 -20.38 18.89
C ILE A 1030 1.87 -19.16 19.84
N ALA A 1031 2.22 -19.37 21.11
CA ALA A 1031 2.29 -18.28 22.10
C ALA A 1031 3.39 -17.25 21.76
N TYR A 1032 4.53 -17.69 21.23
CA TYR A 1032 5.61 -16.80 20.79
C TYR A 1032 5.24 -15.99 19.54
N CYS A 1033 4.48 -16.58 18.60
CA CYS A 1033 3.91 -15.87 17.47
C CYS A 1033 2.88 -14.80 17.91
N MET A 1034 2.03 -15.10 18.90
CA MET A 1034 1.10 -14.12 19.48
C MET A 1034 1.83 -12.96 20.17
N LEU A 1035 2.91 -13.25 20.90
CA LEU A 1035 3.77 -12.22 21.52
C LEU A 1035 4.40 -11.29 20.48
N HIS A 1036 4.79 -11.83 19.32
CA HIS A 1036 5.35 -11.09 18.19
C HIS A 1036 4.30 -10.43 17.27
N GLY A 1037 3.16 -10.01 17.82
CA GLY A 1037 2.12 -9.31 17.06
C GLY A 1037 1.48 -10.16 15.94
N GLY A 1038 1.56 -11.49 16.06
CA GLY A 1038 1.11 -12.45 15.05
C GLY A 1038 2.14 -12.78 13.96
N ARG A 1039 3.40 -12.37 14.13
CA ARG A 1039 4.49 -12.60 13.16
C ARG A 1039 5.37 -13.79 13.53
N TRP A 1040 5.92 -14.41 12.49
CA TRP A 1040 7.00 -15.40 12.55
C TRP A 1040 8.07 -15.02 11.54
N GLY A 1041 9.16 -14.41 12.03
CA GLY A 1041 10.09 -13.67 11.17
C GLY A 1041 9.35 -12.56 10.41
N ASP A 1042 9.56 -12.51 9.10
CA ASP A 1042 8.90 -11.52 8.23
C ASP A 1042 7.45 -11.85 7.85
N ARG A 1043 6.99 -13.09 8.08
CA ARG A 1043 5.64 -13.54 7.75
C ARG A 1043 4.64 -13.14 8.83
N GLN A 1044 3.54 -12.51 8.45
CA GLN A 1044 2.34 -12.46 9.29
C GLN A 1044 1.66 -13.83 9.21
N VAL A 1045 1.56 -14.55 10.35
CA VAL A 1045 0.93 -15.88 10.41
C VAL A 1045 -0.44 -15.78 11.07
N ILE A 1046 -0.55 -15.04 12.18
CA ILE A 1046 -1.81 -14.78 12.87
C ILE A 1046 -2.23 -13.33 12.55
N PRO A 1047 -3.50 -13.04 12.22
CA PRO A 1047 -3.90 -11.69 11.81
C PRO A 1047 -3.70 -10.68 12.93
N ARG A 1048 -3.14 -9.51 12.60
CA ARG A 1048 -2.80 -8.49 13.60
C ARG A 1048 -4.02 -8.01 14.40
N TRP A 1049 -5.17 -7.81 13.75
CA TRP A 1049 -6.41 -7.40 14.43
C TRP A 1049 -6.83 -8.41 15.51
N PHE A 1050 -6.67 -9.71 15.26
CA PHE A 1050 -6.98 -10.75 16.25
C PHE A 1050 -6.03 -10.69 17.45
N VAL A 1051 -4.76 -10.35 17.22
CA VAL A 1051 -3.75 -10.13 18.28
C VAL A 1051 -3.99 -8.80 19.01
N GLU A 1052 -4.70 -7.85 18.43
CA GLU A 1052 -5.11 -6.62 19.14
C GLU A 1052 -6.42 -6.83 19.92
N GLU A 1053 -7.43 -7.52 19.35
CA GLU A 1053 -8.71 -7.82 20.00
C GLU A 1053 -8.58 -8.86 21.14
N THR A 1054 -7.75 -9.91 21.01
CA THR A 1054 -7.56 -10.92 22.08
C THR A 1054 -6.85 -10.39 23.35
N ALA A 1055 -6.46 -9.12 23.39
CA ALA A 1055 -5.88 -8.46 24.55
C ALA A 1055 -6.91 -7.67 25.39
N VAL A 1056 -8.16 -7.54 24.93
CA VAL A 1056 -9.21 -6.73 25.58
C VAL A 1056 -10.53 -7.52 25.71
N PRO A 1057 -11.52 -7.06 26.50
CA PRO A 1057 -12.85 -7.68 26.55
C PRO A 1057 -13.57 -7.64 25.19
N THR A 1058 -14.20 -8.76 24.81
CA THR A 1058 -14.82 -8.94 23.47
C THR A 1058 -16.35 -9.00 23.51
N HIS A 1059 -16.95 -8.66 24.65
CA HIS A 1059 -18.39 -8.58 24.86
C HIS A 1059 -18.73 -7.69 26.07
N THR A 1060 -20.02 -7.35 26.17
CA THR A 1060 -20.59 -6.50 27.23
C THR A 1060 -21.37 -7.27 28.29
N VAL A 1061 -21.54 -8.59 28.17
CA VAL A 1061 -22.13 -9.44 29.23
C VAL A 1061 -21.36 -9.23 30.55
N THR A 1062 -22.09 -8.97 31.64
CA THR A 1062 -21.55 -8.79 33.00
C THR A 1062 -22.08 -9.81 34.02
N SER A 1063 -23.05 -10.66 33.64
CA SER A 1063 -23.56 -11.73 34.49
C SER A 1063 -22.46 -12.76 34.78
N PRO A 1064 -22.22 -13.15 36.06
CA PRO A 1064 -21.19 -14.14 36.41
C PRO A 1064 -21.31 -15.44 35.60
N GLU A 1065 -20.19 -15.93 35.08
CA GLU A 1065 -20.16 -17.15 34.25
C GLU A 1065 -20.76 -18.35 35.00
N LEU A 1066 -21.54 -19.18 34.28
CA LEU A 1066 -22.38 -20.22 34.89
C LEU A 1066 -21.65 -21.23 35.78
N ARG A 1067 -20.42 -21.65 35.42
CA ARG A 1067 -19.66 -22.69 36.10
C ARG A 1067 -18.84 -22.16 37.28
N TRP A 1068 -18.05 -21.11 37.09
CA TRP A 1068 -17.07 -20.61 38.07
C TRP A 1068 -17.42 -19.25 38.69
N ARG A 1069 -18.48 -18.58 38.23
CA ARG A 1069 -18.93 -17.26 38.73
C ARG A 1069 -17.90 -16.13 38.58
N PHE A 1070 -16.88 -16.29 37.73
CA PHE A 1070 -15.97 -15.21 37.38
C PHE A 1070 -16.68 -14.13 36.55
N ASN A 1071 -16.10 -12.93 36.51
CA ASN A 1071 -16.46 -11.92 35.50
C ASN A 1071 -16.28 -12.55 34.10
N PRO A 1072 -17.33 -12.65 33.28
CA PRO A 1072 -17.24 -13.29 31.96
C PRO A 1072 -16.29 -12.56 31.01
N GLN A 1073 -16.07 -11.25 31.18
CA GLN A 1073 -15.22 -10.43 30.31
C GLN A 1073 -13.73 -10.85 30.26
N ILE A 1074 -13.33 -11.84 31.08
CA ILE A 1074 -12.04 -12.51 30.91
C ILE A 1074 -11.94 -13.31 29.61
N PHE A 1075 -13.06 -13.77 29.03
CA PHE A 1075 -13.04 -14.58 27.80
C PHE A 1075 -12.95 -13.67 26.56
N SER A 1076 -11.78 -13.71 25.90
CA SER A 1076 -11.45 -12.85 24.77
C SER A 1076 -11.05 -13.70 23.57
N HIS A 1077 -11.98 -13.88 22.62
CA HIS A 1077 -11.83 -14.71 21.42
C HIS A 1077 -11.05 -16.03 21.64
N GLY A 1078 -11.54 -16.88 22.54
CA GLY A 1078 -10.96 -18.19 22.84
C GLY A 1078 -9.74 -18.14 23.78
N TRP A 1079 -9.04 -17.00 23.87
CA TRP A 1079 -8.04 -16.69 24.88
C TRP A 1079 -8.69 -16.16 26.17
N GLU A 1080 -7.90 -16.01 27.23
CA GLU A 1080 -8.33 -15.49 28.53
C GLU A 1080 -7.42 -14.36 29.02
N LEU A 1081 -8.03 -13.24 29.44
CA LEU A 1081 -7.34 -12.10 30.03
C LEU A 1081 -6.72 -12.52 31.38
N PRO A 1082 -5.40 -12.39 31.56
CA PRO A 1082 -4.70 -12.87 32.75
C PRO A 1082 -5.02 -12.02 33.99
N ALA A 1083 -5.14 -12.69 35.14
CA ALA A 1083 -5.35 -12.04 36.44
C ALA A 1083 -4.52 -12.73 37.53
N ARG A 1084 -3.99 -11.93 38.46
CA ARG A 1084 -3.37 -12.39 39.70
C ARG A 1084 -4.46 -12.96 40.61
N LEU A 1085 -4.22 -14.13 41.21
CA LEU A 1085 -5.05 -14.68 42.27
C LEU A 1085 -4.68 -13.98 43.59
N THR A 1086 -5.65 -13.34 44.24
CA THR A 1086 -5.44 -12.52 45.44
C THR A 1086 -6.46 -12.87 46.53
N GLY A 1087 -6.20 -13.94 47.27
CA GLY A 1087 -7.10 -14.44 48.32
C GLY A 1087 -8.32 -15.20 47.77
N GLU A 1088 -9.26 -15.53 48.64
CA GLU A 1088 -10.35 -16.49 48.35
C GLU A 1088 -11.39 -15.99 47.33
N GLU A 1089 -11.54 -14.67 47.15
CA GLU A 1089 -12.50 -14.07 46.20
C GLU A 1089 -11.87 -13.12 45.15
N GLY A 1090 -10.54 -12.87 45.22
CA GLY A 1090 -9.90 -11.85 44.40
C GLY A 1090 -9.23 -12.36 43.12
N ARG A 1091 -9.63 -11.80 41.98
CA ARG A 1091 -8.85 -11.79 40.73
C ARG A 1091 -8.58 -10.35 40.30
N SER A 1092 -7.31 -9.97 40.13
CA SER A 1092 -6.93 -8.62 39.70
C SER A 1092 -5.97 -8.65 38.50
N GLY A 1093 -6.26 -7.86 37.46
CA GLY A 1093 -5.34 -7.63 36.34
C GLY A 1093 -4.21 -6.64 36.66
N GLU A 1094 -4.20 -6.05 37.86
CA GLU A 1094 -3.26 -5.00 38.25
C GLU A 1094 -1.79 -5.46 38.16
N GLY A 1095 -0.97 -4.65 37.50
CA GLY A 1095 0.45 -4.95 37.29
C GLY A 1095 0.72 -6.16 36.40
N ILE A 1096 -0.20 -6.53 35.51
CA ILE A 1096 0.05 -7.45 34.39
C ILE A 1096 0.12 -6.60 33.09
N PRO A 1097 1.02 -6.89 32.13
CA PRO A 1097 1.08 -6.16 30.86
C PRO A 1097 -0.23 -6.23 30.06
N ALA A 1098 -0.59 -5.13 29.41
CA ALA A 1098 -1.89 -4.99 28.71
C ALA A 1098 -2.00 -5.84 27.42
N ASP A 1099 -0.89 -6.36 26.91
CA ASP A 1099 -0.79 -7.27 25.76
C ASP A 1099 -0.76 -8.75 26.17
N ALA A 1100 -0.69 -9.04 27.47
CA ALA A 1100 -0.56 -10.39 28.00
C ALA A 1100 -1.86 -11.19 27.88
N ARG A 1101 -1.71 -12.48 27.55
CA ARG A 1101 -2.81 -13.45 27.39
C ARG A 1101 -2.52 -14.69 28.22
N SER A 1102 -3.57 -15.45 28.47
CA SER A 1102 -3.47 -16.81 29.01
C SER A 1102 -4.46 -17.74 28.31
N LYS A 1103 -4.24 -19.04 28.43
CA LYS A 1103 -5.33 -20.03 28.32
C LYS A 1103 -5.05 -21.19 29.26
N PRO A 1104 -5.78 -21.33 30.39
CA PRO A 1104 -5.64 -22.50 31.25
C PRO A 1104 -6.17 -23.76 30.54
N GLY A 1105 -5.39 -24.84 30.61
CA GLY A 1105 -5.83 -26.18 30.25
C GLY A 1105 -6.56 -26.83 31.43
N SER A 1106 -7.70 -27.49 31.18
CA SER A 1106 -8.42 -28.28 32.17
C SER A 1106 -7.77 -29.66 32.34
N GLY A 1107 -6.70 -29.72 33.13
CA GLY A 1107 -5.88 -30.93 33.30
C GLY A 1107 -4.66 -30.74 34.19
N GLY A 1108 -4.82 -29.93 35.24
CA GLY A 1108 -3.82 -29.55 36.24
C GLY A 1108 -4.56 -29.09 37.48
#